data_AF-A0A970TBA3-F1
#
_entry.id   AF-A0A970TBA3-F1
#
_cell.length_a   1.000
_cell.length_b   1.000
_cell.length_c   1.000
_cell.angle_alpha   90.00
_cell.angle_beta   90.00
_cell.angle_gamma   90.00
#
_symmetry.space_group_name_H-M   'P 1'
#
loop_
_entity.id
_entity.type
_entity.pdbx_description
1 polymer ?
#
loop_
_entity_poly.entity_id
_entity_poly.type
_entity_poly.pdbx_seq_one_letter_code
_entity_poly.pdbx_strand_id
1 'polypeptide(L)'
;MARQTLPMAIYLLLQATICFAQEAPMDERVVYAPDTVGVDRLFMIVLSVPPDAAEIAVDVPEQVEMLDRTPLPTTANQRRYYFRSLVPAESVSITFAHPAGELTVPLTIWSFDDLRDYRTLKGTQLPRRWPLGEELPSLKQGRTIYSDEEIEAMRTGSAGDRAMRYAALKADEIWAMQPDSTIPRWHWVNVTYGCPEHGTQIYQSRAFYPWIKRAVYPCDWKIECPVGHEKYPSNDFGAGDFTSGDFPDDGIGGGYEAPDGKHYGFIAETCQQYCREMMRVAPSCAEAYMATGEVKYLHACLVALCRLADEYAYLATMTQHRHRNNKNQVERLGQGRFDEGPFLTGTGLTVYPIEQPGHQWRHAEIYDMIWPDIEKDDQIVPFLQGKGYDIETHEDVRRFIEENLMAVWMQGAMDGATRSNEPYAQRGLVRMAEALNYERGDEFMDWLYDGAGKMRIFVPNTYFRDGAPYESTGGYNSMHVTPLGPIVESIEHLREMRPEVYPREKYPDITRSRRYHNVFDFCMDTVTIGRSFPQVGDTGSYPQYKVLSPISYHSANSVAFEHAWRVFRDPKFAWALANDPGWRPSEDFEWTREQIEAEATQWPDDWNDASSLHDGYGLAIARGGTGDRRRSVWMHYDRARGHVQDDLLDLGMDAFRGNILSHMGYPRNWGAWEGLWSSHNVARQFDPYREQVGEAQYVADAGLAHVTEVRTQAHFEYIDESGRKDHAPMPEYWQRRMLALVDVSPDEFYALDFYRISGGAHHWWAFHAQEGDYATEGIDLVAQDGGTLAGPDVPYGDVEWMKAHGGSEHATYGWRGVNFTFPHLYNVQKGRAERPWWGDWAIKTGEGLHLRQHILQARDGLGQPIEVNVTDGRAASGGSPYEMKWIMMHNPGGGDEVVRTQVLAVLEPYINSPIIRSATPIGLTGADEDGFEAGAA
;
A
#
# COMPACT_ATOMS: atom_id res chain seq x y z
N MET A 1 -43.09 -16.57 -13.89
CA MET A 1 -43.37 -18.02 -14.02
C MET A 1 -42.13 -18.80 -13.64
N ALA A 2 -42.25 -19.55 -12.55
CA ALA A 2 -41.43 -20.67 -12.06
C ALA A 2 -39.89 -20.56 -12.09
N ARG A 3 -39.32 -19.96 -11.03
CA ARG A 3 -38.07 -20.44 -10.41
C ARG A 3 -38.44 -21.57 -9.44
N GLN A 4 -37.80 -22.73 -9.56
CA GLN A 4 -37.97 -23.85 -8.63
C GLN A 4 -36.91 -23.79 -7.53
N THR A 5 -37.40 -23.99 -6.32
CA THR A 5 -36.69 -24.06 -5.04
C THR A 5 -36.62 -25.51 -4.55
N LEU A 6 -35.51 -25.82 -3.85
CA LEU A 6 -35.27 -26.88 -2.83
C LEU A 6 -35.13 -28.35 -3.30
N PRO A 7 -34.53 -29.28 -2.50
CA PRO A 7 -33.87 -29.10 -1.19
C PRO A 7 -32.53 -29.83 -0.95
N MET A 8 -31.88 -29.31 0.09
CA MET A 8 -30.85 -29.87 0.96
C MET A 8 -31.41 -31.06 1.78
N ALA A 9 -30.91 -32.29 1.56
CA ALA A 9 -30.83 -33.39 2.53
C ALA A 9 -30.33 -34.69 1.85
N ILE A 10 -29.61 -35.51 2.62
CA ILE A 10 -29.10 -36.87 2.33
C ILE A 10 -27.67 -36.90 1.76
N TYR A 11 -26.70 -36.77 2.66
CA TYR A 11 -25.50 -37.61 2.64
C TYR A 11 -25.09 -37.88 4.10
N LEU A 12 -25.56 -38.99 4.63
CA LEU A 12 -25.19 -39.55 5.92
C LEU A 12 -25.03 -41.05 5.69
N LEU A 13 -23.90 -41.60 6.18
CA LEU A 13 -23.45 -43.01 6.18
C LEU A 13 -22.53 -43.42 5.03
N LEU A 14 -21.22 -43.20 5.20
CA LEU A 14 -20.21 -44.25 5.43
C LEU A 14 -18.79 -43.64 5.32
N GLN A 15 -18.33 -43.02 6.42
CA GLN A 15 -16.91 -42.85 6.70
C GLN A 15 -16.58 -43.72 7.91
N ALA A 16 -15.74 -44.73 7.72
CA ALA A 16 -15.21 -45.55 8.80
C ALA A 16 -13.78 -45.99 8.47
N THR A 17 -12.85 -45.05 8.63
CA THR A 17 -11.50 -45.31 9.15
C THR A 17 -11.13 -44.09 9.98
N ILE A 18 -11.51 -44.18 11.25
CA ILE A 18 -11.35 -43.14 12.26
C ILE A 18 -9.90 -43.18 12.74
N CYS A 19 -9.10 -42.16 12.45
CA CYS A 19 -7.96 -41.80 13.29
C CYS A 19 -8.53 -41.13 14.54
N PHE A 20 -8.67 -41.90 15.62
CA PHE A 20 -8.90 -41.35 16.95
C PHE A 20 -7.57 -40.79 17.47
N ALA A 21 -7.33 -39.50 17.25
CA ALA A 21 -6.64 -38.68 18.24
C ALA A 21 -7.74 -37.94 19.00
N GLN A 22 -8.13 -38.52 20.13
CA GLN A 22 -9.13 -37.96 21.02
C GLN A 22 -8.47 -36.74 21.71
N GLU A 23 -8.88 -35.53 21.34
CA GLU A 23 -8.51 -34.29 22.03
C GLU A 23 -8.90 -34.43 23.52
N ALA A 24 -7.92 -34.73 24.37
CA ALA A 24 -8.06 -34.44 25.78
C ALA A 24 -8.10 -32.90 25.90
N PRO A 25 -9.11 -32.32 26.55
CA PRO A 25 -9.09 -30.88 26.82
C PRO A 25 -7.80 -30.56 27.59
N MET A 26 -7.06 -29.57 27.09
CA MET A 26 -5.85 -29.08 27.75
C MET A 26 -6.21 -28.69 29.19
N ASP A 27 -5.38 -29.10 30.14
CA ASP A 27 -5.62 -28.85 31.56
C ASP A 27 -5.93 -27.37 31.80
N GLU A 28 -6.98 -27.05 32.58
CA GLU A 28 -7.43 -25.66 32.82
C GLU A 28 -6.32 -24.77 33.43
N ARG A 29 -5.27 -25.37 34.00
CA ARG A 29 -4.08 -24.67 34.52
C ARG A 29 -3.15 -24.18 33.41
N VAL A 30 -3.23 -24.73 32.20
CA VAL A 30 -2.43 -24.32 31.04
C VAL A 30 -3.21 -23.26 30.27
N VAL A 31 -2.74 -22.01 30.35
CA VAL A 31 -3.32 -20.89 29.59
C VAL A 31 -2.92 -20.98 28.12
N TYR A 32 -1.67 -21.38 27.86
CA TYR A 32 -1.16 -21.56 26.52
C TYR A 32 -0.03 -22.60 26.51
N ALA A 33 -0.05 -23.47 25.49
CA ALA A 33 1.08 -24.32 25.11
C ALA A 33 0.98 -24.64 23.61
N PRO A 34 2.11 -24.76 22.90
CA PRO A 34 2.12 -25.30 21.55
C PRO A 34 1.73 -26.78 21.58
N ASP A 35 1.15 -27.24 20.47
CA ASP A 35 0.90 -28.65 20.18
C ASP A 35 2.12 -29.30 19.51
N THR A 36 2.66 -28.63 18.50
CA THR A 36 3.79 -29.09 17.70
C THR A 36 4.75 -27.95 17.41
N VAL A 37 6.06 -28.22 17.52
CA VAL A 37 7.13 -27.29 17.13
C VAL A 37 8.09 -27.96 16.16
N GLY A 38 8.77 -27.19 15.31
CA GLY A 38 9.93 -27.70 14.59
C GLY A 38 11.16 -27.77 15.50
N VAL A 39 12.19 -28.51 15.10
CA VAL A 39 13.51 -28.45 15.73
C VAL A 39 14.15 -27.06 15.57
N ASP A 40 14.97 -26.64 16.54
CA ASP A 40 15.63 -25.33 16.60
C ASP A 40 14.67 -24.12 16.60
N ARG A 41 13.47 -24.29 17.16
CA ARG A 41 12.43 -23.26 17.24
C ARG A 41 12.21 -22.78 18.66
N LEU A 42 12.00 -21.48 18.78
CA LEU A 42 11.55 -20.86 20.04
C LEU A 42 10.07 -21.18 20.28
N PHE A 43 9.72 -21.48 21.54
CA PHE A 43 8.33 -21.62 21.96
C PHE A 43 8.14 -21.22 23.43
N MET A 44 6.89 -21.10 23.85
CA MET A 44 6.54 -20.70 25.22
C MET A 44 5.41 -21.57 25.80
N ILE A 45 5.41 -21.76 27.11
CA ILE A 45 4.29 -22.31 27.88
C ILE A 45 3.84 -21.25 28.89
N VAL A 46 2.52 -21.05 28.99
CA VAL A 46 1.90 -20.12 29.96
C VAL A 46 0.99 -20.90 30.88
N LEU A 47 1.24 -20.78 32.19
CA LEU A 47 0.47 -21.41 33.24
C LEU A 47 -0.30 -20.37 34.07
N SER A 48 -1.49 -20.73 34.52
CA SER A 48 -2.30 -19.97 35.46
C SER A 48 -1.80 -20.23 36.87
N VAL A 49 -1.13 -19.26 37.49
CA VAL A 49 -0.43 -19.42 38.76
C VAL A 49 -0.69 -18.20 39.65
N PRO A 50 -1.09 -18.38 40.92
CA PRO A 50 -1.31 -17.26 41.83
C PRO A 50 -0.07 -16.34 41.96
N PRO A 51 -0.24 -15.00 42.05
CA PRO A 51 0.88 -14.06 42.16
C PRO A 51 1.83 -14.35 43.32
N ASP A 52 1.30 -14.84 44.45
CA ASP A 52 2.02 -15.16 45.68
C ASP A 52 2.64 -16.56 45.71
N ALA A 53 2.46 -17.37 44.65
CA ALA A 53 3.09 -18.68 44.55
C ALA A 53 4.62 -18.56 44.47
N ALA A 54 5.31 -19.46 45.15
CA ALA A 54 6.75 -19.62 45.04
C ALA A 54 7.17 -20.06 43.62
N GLU A 55 8.47 -20.02 43.35
CA GLU A 55 9.01 -20.49 42.08
C GLU A 55 8.65 -21.95 41.82
N ILE A 56 8.13 -22.22 40.62
CA ILE A 56 7.75 -23.57 40.19
C ILE A 56 9.00 -24.27 39.65
N ALA A 57 9.34 -25.41 40.24
CA ALA A 57 10.34 -26.30 39.67
C ALA A 57 9.84 -26.89 38.35
N VAL A 58 10.69 -26.84 37.33
CA VAL A 58 10.41 -27.37 35.98
C VAL A 58 11.39 -28.51 35.71
N ASP A 59 10.86 -29.68 35.39
CA ASP A 59 11.62 -30.80 34.85
C ASP A 59 11.69 -30.64 33.32
N VAL A 60 12.89 -30.33 32.83
CA VAL A 60 13.14 -30.00 31.42
C VAL A 60 13.83 -31.21 30.76
N PRO A 61 13.17 -31.89 29.82
CA PRO A 61 13.76 -33.05 29.14
C PRO A 61 14.87 -32.63 28.16
N GLU A 62 15.79 -33.52 27.83
CA GLU A 62 17.01 -33.23 27.04
C GLU A 62 16.73 -32.70 25.62
N GLN A 63 15.52 -32.92 25.10
CA GLN A 63 15.10 -32.47 23.76
C GLN A 63 14.78 -30.98 23.70
N VAL A 64 14.68 -30.29 24.84
CA VAL A 64 14.38 -28.86 24.91
C VAL A 64 15.29 -28.19 25.93
N GLU A 65 15.55 -26.90 25.72
CA GLU A 65 16.25 -26.05 26.66
C GLU A 65 15.28 -24.99 27.18
N MET A 66 15.24 -24.77 28.50
CA MET A 66 14.53 -23.63 29.06
C MET A 66 15.47 -22.41 29.09
N LEU A 67 15.06 -21.34 28.43
CA LEU A 67 15.87 -20.14 28.24
C LEU A 67 15.59 -19.08 29.32
N ASP A 68 14.32 -18.83 29.62
CA ASP A 68 13.90 -17.81 30.58
C ASP A 68 12.52 -18.14 31.17
N ARG A 69 12.09 -17.36 32.16
CA ARG A 69 10.79 -17.48 32.81
C ARG A 69 10.36 -16.16 33.42
N THR A 70 9.07 -16.02 33.73
CA THR A 70 8.57 -14.85 34.48
C THR A 70 9.36 -14.62 35.78
N PRO A 71 9.96 -13.43 35.97
CA PRO A 71 10.74 -13.12 37.16
C PRO A 71 9.83 -13.01 38.40
N LEU A 72 10.41 -13.30 39.57
CA LEU A 72 9.76 -13.15 40.87
C LEU A 72 10.40 -12.02 41.70
N PRO A 73 9.62 -11.28 42.51
CA PRO A 73 8.16 -11.38 42.66
C PRO A 73 7.41 -10.81 41.44
N THR A 74 6.17 -11.25 41.22
CA THR A 74 5.30 -10.73 40.16
C THR A 74 3.87 -10.57 40.67
N THR A 75 3.13 -9.62 40.08
CA THR A 75 1.71 -9.39 40.36
C THR A 75 0.79 -10.13 39.38
N ALA A 76 1.36 -10.75 38.35
CA ALA A 76 0.58 -11.48 37.34
C ALA A 76 0.03 -12.80 37.90
N ASN A 77 -1.19 -13.14 37.49
CA ASN A 77 -1.84 -14.44 37.74
C ASN A 77 -1.42 -15.51 36.72
N GLN A 78 -0.40 -15.22 35.91
CA GLN A 78 0.16 -16.11 34.91
C GLN A 78 1.67 -16.21 35.08
N ARG A 79 2.26 -17.32 34.64
CA ARG A 79 3.71 -17.53 34.52
C ARG A 79 4.04 -18.01 33.13
N ARG A 80 4.97 -17.33 32.48
CA ARG A 80 5.51 -17.64 31.16
C ARG A 80 6.85 -18.37 31.34
N TYR A 81 7.06 -19.41 30.54
CA TYR A 81 8.28 -20.20 30.47
C TYR A 81 8.69 -20.31 29.01
N TYR A 82 9.92 -19.91 28.70
CA TYR A 82 10.43 -19.81 27.33
C TYR A 82 11.43 -20.92 27.06
N PHE A 83 11.32 -21.54 25.90
CA PHE A 83 12.09 -22.72 25.54
C PHE A 83 12.61 -22.65 24.11
N ARG A 84 13.60 -23.51 23.82
CA ARG A 84 14.06 -23.85 22.47
C ARG A 84 14.02 -25.36 22.30
N SER A 85 13.48 -25.82 21.18
CA SER A 85 13.59 -27.23 20.78
C SER A 85 14.99 -27.53 20.24
N LEU A 86 15.57 -28.67 20.62
CA LEU A 86 16.94 -29.05 20.26
C LEU A 86 17.01 -30.31 19.39
N VAL A 87 16.14 -31.29 19.67
CA VAL A 87 16.18 -32.60 19.01
C VAL A 87 14.76 -33.06 18.66
N PRO A 88 14.52 -33.63 17.46
CA PRO A 88 13.22 -34.19 17.09
C PRO A 88 12.77 -35.30 18.05
N ALA A 89 11.48 -35.33 18.37
CA ALA A 89 10.87 -36.34 19.24
C ALA A 89 9.35 -36.37 19.10
N GLU A 90 8.77 -37.57 18.99
CA GLU A 90 7.32 -37.76 18.87
C GLU A 90 6.55 -37.38 20.13
N SER A 91 7.15 -37.57 21.31
CA SER A 91 6.53 -37.29 22.61
C SER A 91 7.57 -36.77 23.59
N VAL A 92 7.48 -35.48 23.90
CA VAL A 92 8.25 -34.77 24.92
C VAL A 92 7.29 -34.36 26.03
N SER A 93 7.69 -34.50 27.29
CA SER A 93 6.85 -34.16 28.45
C SER A 93 7.61 -33.19 29.34
N ILE A 94 7.15 -31.93 29.40
CA ILE A 94 7.69 -30.92 30.30
C ILE A 94 6.82 -30.92 31.56
N THR A 95 7.43 -31.16 32.72
CA THR A 95 6.67 -31.32 33.97
C THR A 95 6.90 -30.14 34.90
N PHE A 96 5.81 -29.58 35.43
CA PHE A 96 5.78 -28.44 36.31
C PHE A 96 5.27 -28.86 37.70
N ALA A 97 6.04 -28.51 38.73
CA ALA A 97 5.64 -28.68 40.13
C ALA A 97 4.61 -27.62 40.55
N HIS A 98 3.45 -27.62 39.87
CA HIS A 98 2.43 -26.59 40.00
C HIS A 98 1.77 -26.62 41.41
N PRO A 99 1.42 -25.48 42.03
CA PRO A 99 0.88 -25.43 43.40
C PRO A 99 -0.39 -26.27 43.62
N ALA A 100 -1.20 -26.44 42.58
CA ALA A 100 -2.41 -27.27 42.59
C ALA A 100 -2.17 -28.77 42.27
N GLY A 101 -0.91 -29.24 42.30
CA GLY A 101 -0.50 -30.59 41.94
C GLY A 101 0.34 -30.61 40.65
N GLU A 102 1.07 -31.70 40.42
CA GLU A 102 1.93 -31.87 39.24
C GLU A 102 1.14 -31.65 37.93
N LEU A 103 1.80 -31.04 36.95
CA LEU A 103 1.23 -30.72 35.65
C LEU A 103 2.24 -31.07 34.56
N THR A 104 1.84 -31.89 33.61
CA THR A 104 2.68 -32.27 32.46
C THR A 104 2.10 -31.68 31.19
N VAL A 105 2.94 -30.99 30.42
CA VAL A 105 2.60 -30.45 29.10
C VAL A 105 3.26 -31.31 28.03
N PRO A 106 2.49 -32.03 27.19
CA PRO A 106 3.04 -32.81 26.10
C PRO A 106 3.43 -31.90 24.92
N LEU A 107 4.47 -32.29 24.18
CA LEU A 107 4.96 -31.58 23.01
C LEU A 107 5.49 -32.59 21.97
N THR A 108 5.19 -32.34 20.69
CA THR A 108 5.86 -33.02 19.57
C THR A 108 6.87 -32.08 18.91
N ILE A 109 8.08 -32.58 18.62
CA ILE A 109 9.15 -31.84 17.95
C ILE A 109 9.45 -32.51 16.61
N TRP A 110 9.16 -31.82 15.51
CA TRP A 110 9.39 -32.31 14.15
C TRP A 110 10.79 -31.97 13.63
N SER A 111 11.43 -32.96 13.02
CA SER A 111 12.63 -32.79 12.20
C SER A 111 12.32 -32.07 10.89
N PHE A 112 13.38 -31.75 10.13
CA PHE A 112 13.24 -31.23 8.77
C PHE A 112 12.47 -32.19 7.85
N ASP A 113 12.72 -33.50 7.97
CA ASP A 113 12.04 -34.52 7.16
C ASP A 113 10.57 -34.68 7.57
N ASP A 114 10.30 -34.69 8.89
CA ASP A 114 8.92 -34.69 9.38
C ASP A 114 8.17 -33.49 8.81
N LEU A 115 8.73 -32.28 8.78
CA LEU A 115 8.05 -31.12 8.19
C LEU A 115 7.67 -31.33 6.71
N ARG A 116 8.42 -32.14 5.96
CA ARG A 116 8.20 -32.43 4.54
C ARG A 116 7.19 -33.55 4.28
N ASP A 117 6.83 -34.35 5.28
CA ASP A 117 5.84 -35.41 5.15
C ASP A 117 4.46 -34.89 4.71
N TYR A 118 3.83 -35.63 3.80
CA TYR A 118 2.50 -35.31 3.31
C TYR A 118 1.44 -35.54 4.39
N ARG A 119 0.66 -34.50 4.68
CA ARG A 119 -0.43 -34.54 5.65
C ARG A 119 -1.59 -33.66 5.23
N THR A 120 -2.77 -33.93 5.81
CA THR A 120 -3.96 -33.12 5.59
C THR A 120 -4.37 -32.45 6.89
N LEU A 121 -4.36 -31.11 6.90
CA LEU A 121 -4.87 -30.30 8.00
C LEU A 121 -6.13 -29.57 7.55
N LYS A 122 -7.27 -29.86 8.19
CA LYS A 122 -8.59 -29.25 7.88
C LYS A 122 -8.94 -29.27 6.38
N GLY A 123 -8.67 -30.41 5.72
CA GLY A 123 -8.93 -30.60 4.30
C GLY A 123 -7.91 -29.95 3.35
N THR A 124 -6.82 -29.37 3.87
CA THR A 124 -5.75 -28.79 3.07
C THR A 124 -4.51 -29.67 3.11
N GLN A 125 -3.96 -30.01 1.94
CA GLN A 125 -2.70 -30.74 1.81
C GLN A 125 -1.52 -29.88 2.28
N LEU A 126 -0.65 -30.44 3.11
CA LEU A 126 0.65 -29.90 3.52
C LEU A 126 1.76 -30.91 3.16
N PRO A 127 3.02 -30.47 3.02
CA PRO A 127 3.45 -29.07 2.91
C PRO A 127 2.84 -28.34 1.69
N ARG A 128 2.71 -27.02 1.78
CA ARG A 128 2.30 -26.15 0.65
C ARG A 128 3.48 -25.90 -0.30
N ARG A 129 3.89 -26.94 -1.00
CA ARG A 129 4.89 -26.90 -2.09
C ARG A 129 4.29 -27.55 -3.33
N TRP A 130 4.60 -27.01 -4.50
CA TRP A 130 4.10 -27.55 -5.76
C TRP A 130 5.01 -28.70 -6.27
N PRO A 131 4.48 -29.78 -6.86
CA PRO A 131 3.05 -30.13 -6.91
C PRO A 131 2.54 -30.61 -5.54
N LEU A 132 1.26 -30.35 -5.26
CA LEU A 132 0.68 -30.70 -3.96
C LEU A 132 0.57 -32.22 -3.78
N GLY A 133 1.15 -32.74 -2.69
CA GLY A 133 1.06 -34.16 -2.35
C GLY A 133 2.02 -35.06 -3.15
N GLU A 134 2.95 -34.47 -3.89
CA GLU A 134 3.90 -35.15 -4.77
C GLU A 134 5.29 -34.53 -4.61
N GLU A 135 6.33 -35.33 -4.87
CA GLU A 135 7.69 -34.80 -4.94
C GLU A 135 7.87 -33.95 -6.20
N LEU A 136 8.85 -33.04 -6.18
CA LEU A 136 9.14 -32.22 -7.36
C LEU A 136 9.63 -33.13 -8.51
N PRO A 137 8.86 -33.24 -9.62
CA PRO A 137 9.07 -34.29 -10.61
C PRO A 137 10.32 -34.08 -11.46
N SER A 138 10.69 -32.82 -11.71
CA SER A 138 11.89 -32.45 -12.47
C SER A 138 12.51 -31.16 -11.94
N LEU A 139 13.82 -31.04 -12.10
CA LEU A 139 14.56 -29.81 -11.82
C LEU A 139 14.63 -28.92 -13.06
N LYS A 140 14.98 -27.65 -12.86
CA LYS A 140 15.43 -26.77 -13.94
C LYS A 140 16.57 -27.44 -14.72
N GLN A 141 16.59 -27.28 -16.05
CA GLN A 141 17.52 -28.00 -16.95
C GLN A 141 18.65 -27.13 -17.52
N GLY A 142 18.54 -25.81 -17.41
CA GLY A 142 19.45 -24.86 -18.05
C GLY A 142 18.97 -23.44 -17.83
N ARG A 143 19.83 -22.46 -18.11
CA ARG A 143 19.49 -21.03 -18.06
C ARG A 143 18.39 -20.68 -19.06
N THR A 144 17.44 -19.82 -18.70
CA THR A 144 16.25 -19.50 -19.51
C THR A 144 15.93 -18.02 -19.61
N ILE A 145 16.42 -17.18 -18.69
CA ILE A 145 16.16 -15.73 -18.72
C ILE A 145 17.27 -14.99 -19.45
N TYR A 146 18.53 -15.32 -19.13
CA TYR A 146 19.69 -14.65 -19.72
C TYR A 146 20.42 -15.57 -20.71
N SER A 147 20.89 -14.99 -21.81
CA SER A 147 21.83 -15.62 -22.74
C SER A 147 23.24 -15.69 -22.16
N ASP A 148 24.10 -16.54 -22.74
CA ASP A 148 25.52 -16.58 -22.37
C ASP A 148 26.23 -15.26 -22.70
N GLU A 149 25.83 -14.60 -23.80
CA GLU A 149 26.36 -13.29 -24.20
C GLU A 149 26.02 -12.19 -23.19
N GLU A 150 24.78 -12.14 -22.68
CA GLU A 150 24.39 -11.17 -21.65
C GLU A 150 25.14 -11.42 -20.34
N ILE A 151 25.31 -12.69 -19.94
CA ILE A 151 26.09 -13.03 -18.75
C ILE A 151 27.56 -12.62 -18.90
N GLU A 152 28.15 -12.81 -20.08
CA GLU A 152 29.51 -12.35 -20.35
C GLU A 152 29.60 -10.81 -20.33
N ALA A 153 28.60 -10.11 -20.86
CA ALA A 153 28.56 -8.65 -20.80
C ALA A 153 28.54 -8.10 -19.36
N MET A 154 27.94 -8.84 -18.43
CA MET A 154 27.93 -8.50 -17.00
C MET A 154 29.32 -8.58 -16.33
N ARG A 155 30.33 -9.22 -16.95
CA ARG A 155 31.71 -9.45 -16.42
C ARG A 155 32.61 -8.21 -16.39
N THR A 156 32.04 -7.02 -16.24
CA THR A 156 32.76 -5.75 -16.36
C THR A 156 32.64 -4.86 -15.12
N GLY A 157 31.99 -5.35 -14.06
CA GLY A 157 31.65 -4.57 -12.87
C GLY A 157 32.56 -4.75 -11.66
N SER A 158 32.16 -4.13 -10.55
CA SER A 158 32.73 -4.37 -9.22
C SER A 158 31.70 -5.08 -8.33
N ALA A 159 32.15 -5.78 -7.29
CA ALA A 159 31.25 -6.50 -6.39
C ALA A 159 30.25 -5.59 -5.63
N GLY A 160 30.58 -4.31 -5.44
CA GLY A 160 29.78 -3.39 -4.62
C GLY A 160 29.90 -3.64 -3.11
N ASP A 161 29.74 -2.57 -2.32
CA ASP A 161 30.00 -2.58 -0.87
C ASP A 161 29.14 -3.58 -0.09
N ARG A 162 27.91 -3.81 -0.56
CA ARG A 162 26.99 -4.72 0.12
C ARG A 162 27.43 -6.18 -0.03
N ALA A 163 27.75 -6.62 -1.24
CA ALA A 163 28.21 -7.99 -1.46
C ALA A 163 29.58 -8.23 -0.80
N MET A 164 30.48 -7.25 -0.82
CA MET A 164 31.76 -7.33 -0.09
C MET A 164 31.56 -7.55 1.41
N ARG A 165 30.58 -6.88 2.02
CA ARG A 165 30.25 -7.11 3.44
C ARG A 165 29.68 -8.50 3.70
N TYR A 166 28.78 -9.00 2.85
CA TYR A 166 28.23 -10.34 3.02
C TYR A 166 29.28 -11.43 2.80
N ALA A 167 30.10 -11.32 1.77
CA ALA A 167 31.17 -12.30 1.50
C ALA A 167 32.33 -12.24 2.51
N ALA A 168 32.39 -11.21 3.36
CA ALA A 168 33.32 -11.16 4.49
C ALA A 168 32.82 -11.95 5.73
N LEU A 169 31.52 -12.26 5.78
CA LEU A 169 30.94 -13.12 6.80
C LEU A 169 31.27 -14.59 6.50
N LYS A 170 31.38 -15.40 7.55
CA LYS A 170 31.45 -16.86 7.43
C LYS A 170 30.09 -17.42 6.98
N ALA A 171 30.10 -18.59 6.36
CA ALA A 171 28.86 -19.27 5.93
C ALA A 171 27.85 -19.46 7.10
N ASP A 172 28.33 -19.82 8.29
CA ASP A 172 27.48 -19.93 9.48
C ASP A 172 26.85 -18.60 9.91
N GLU A 173 27.55 -17.49 9.70
CA GLU A 173 27.04 -16.15 10.00
C GLU A 173 25.96 -15.75 9.01
N ILE A 174 26.14 -16.03 7.72
CA ILE A 174 25.10 -15.84 6.69
C ILE A 174 23.88 -16.71 6.99
N TRP A 175 24.08 -17.98 7.36
CA TRP A 175 23.00 -18.90 7.75
C TRP A 175 22.19 -18.38 8.94
N ALA A 176 22.86 -17.78 9.93
CA ALA A 176 22.22 -17.20 11.11
C ALA A 176 21.53 -15.85 10.85
N MET A 177 21.69 -15.24 9.68
CA MET A 177 21.01 -13.97 9.35
C MET A 177 19.49 -14.10 9.23
N GLN A 178 18.96 -15.29 8.87
CA GLN A 178 17.53 -15.54 8.74
C GLN A 178 16.91 -15.79 10.13
N PRO A 179 16.04 -14.88 10.63
CA PRO A 179 15.34 -15.08 11.89
C PRO A 179 14.46 -16.32 11.91
N ASP A 180 14.22 -16.85 13.10
CA ASP A 180 13.21 -17.88 13.34
C ASP A 180 11.81 -17.36 13.00
N SER A 181 11.09 -18.03 12.08
CA SER A 181 9.72 -17.68 11.74
C SER A 181 8.70 -17.88 12.84
N THR A 182 9.05 -18.50 13.97
CA THR A 182 8.16 -18.48 15.12
C THR A 182 8.04 -17.08 15.74
N ILE A 183 9.01 -16.19 15.47
CA ILE A 183 8.95 -14.78 15.88
C ILE A 183 7.95 -14.04 14.98
N PRO A 184 7.00 -13.27 15.53
CA PRO A 184 6.08 -12.47 14.76
C PRO A 184 6.84 -11.38 14.00
N ARG A 185 6.30 -10.99 12.86
CA ARG A 185 6.81 -9.88 12.05
C ARG A 185 5.70 -8.88 11.86
N TRP A 186 6.01 -7.62 12.08
CA TRP A 186 5.01 -6.56 12.10
C TRP A 186 5.63 -5.21 11.77
N HIS A 187 4.87 -4.33 11.14
CA HIS A 187 5.40 -3.10 10.56
C HIS A 187 5.62 -1.96 11.56
N TRP A 188 5.09 -2.08 12.77
CA TRP A 188 4.96 -0.96 13.69
C TRP A 188 5.15 -1.39 15.14
N VAL A 189 6.05 -0.74 15.88
CA VAL A 189 6.07 -0.91 17.34
C VAL A 189 4.70 -0.55 17.94
N ASN A 190 4.22 0.67 17.68
CA ASN A 190 2.88 1.15 18.03
C ASN A 190 2.58 2.41 17.20
N VAL A 191 1.46 2.45 16.46
CA VAL A 191 1.10 3.60 15.59
C VAL A 191 0.37 4.70 16.37
N THR A 192 -0.50 4.33 17.30
CA THR A 192 -1.38 5.25 18.02
C THR A 192 -0.64 6.03 19.09
N TYR A 193 0.20 5.33 19.87
CA TYR A 193 0.87 5.89 21.03
C TYR A 193 2.35 6.22 20.78
N GLY A 194 2.94 5.74 19.69
CA GLY A 194 4.34 6.02 19.35
C GLY A 194 5.35 5.35 20.29
N CYS A 195 6.24 6.13 20.89
CA CYS A 195 7.26 5.66 21.85
C CYS A 195 6.68 5.55 23.27
N PRO A 196 7.05 4.54 24.10
CA PRO A 196 6.63 4.48 25.49
C PRO A 196 6.94 5.74 26.30
N GLU A 197 8.11 6.33 26.08
CA GLU A 197 8.59 7.52 26.80
C GLU A 197 8.18 8.84 26.13
N HIS A 198 8.36 8.93 24.80
CA HIS A 198 8.18 10.19 24.06
C HIS A 198 6.82 10.32 23.38
N GLY A 199 5.97 9.29 23.47
CA GLY A 199 4.65 9.27 22.85
C GLY A 199 4.71 9.51 21.34
N THR A 200 3.79 10.34 20.85
CA THR A 200 3.67 10.72 19.44
C THR A 200 4.72 11.72 18.95
N GLN A 201 5.60 12.24 19.84
CA GLN A 201 6.71 13.11 19.42
C GLN A 201 7.64 12.40 18.44
N ILE A 202 7.68 11.06 18.49
CA ILE A 202 8.46 10.22 17.59
C ILE A 202 8.18 10.50 16.09
N TYR A 203 6.96 10.91 15.74
CA TYR A 203 6.56 11.18 14.35
C TYR A 203 7.01 12.54 13.82
N GLN A 204 7.57 13.41 14.68
CA GLN A 204 8.04 14.73 14.27
C GLN A 204 9.25 14.66 13.32
N SER A 205 10.14 13.67 13.49
CA SER A 205 11.31 13.48 12.63
C SER A 205 10.96 12.79 11.32
N ARG A 206 10.03 11.82 11.37
CA ARG A 206 9.56 11.05 10.23
C ARG A 206 8.13 10.57 10.48
N ALA A 207 7.23 10.87 9.55
CA ALA A 207 5.82 10.60 9.75
C ALA A 207 5.45 9.10 9.64
N PHE A 208 6.21 8.32 8.85
CA PHE A 208 6.08 6.86 8.74
C PHE A 208 7.33 6.13 9.21
N TYR A 209 7.17 5.04 9.96
CA TYR A 209 8.27 4.17 10.43
C TYR A 209 9.42 4.97 11.07
N PRO A 210 9.14 5.74 12.14
CA PRO A 210 10.10 6.72 12.66
C PRO A 210 11.29 6.11 13.39
N TRP A 211 11.18 4.85 13.80
CA TRP A 211 12.19 4.15 14.56
C TRP A 211 13.50 3.93 13.79
N ILE A 212 14.62 4.15 14.45
CA ILE A 212 15.96 3.89 13.92
C ILE A 212 16.28 2.41 14.13
N LYS A 213 16.58 1.69 13.05
CA LYS A 213 16.86 0.25 13.04
C LYS A 213 18.23 -0.02 12.45
N ARG A 214 19.09 -0.73 13.18
CA ARG A 214 20.38 -1.17 12.67
C ARG A 214 20.27 -2.60 12.14
N ALA A 215 20.19 -2.73 10.82
CA ALA A 215 20.09 -4.02 10.15
C ALA A 215 21.47 -4.52 9.70
N VAL A 216 22.37 -4.74 10.66
CA VAL A 216 23.73 -5.27 10.42
C VAL A 216 23.92 -6.49 11.28
N TYR A 217 24.43 -7.57 10.69
CA TYR A 217 24.75 -8.80 11.43
C TYR A 217 26.06 -8.64 12.24
N PRO A 218 26.17 -9.19 13.46
CA PRO A 218 25.13 -9.89 14.21
C PRO A 218 23.99 -8.96 14.63
N CYS A 219 22.77 -9.49 14.54
CA CYS A 219 21.54 -8.83 14.94
C CYS A 219 21.59 -8.49 16.44
N ASP A 220 21.44 -7.20 16.79
CA ASP A 220 21.40 -6.76 18.18
C ASP A 220 19.98 -6.82 18.77
N TRP A 221 18.96 -7.07 17.95
CA TRP A 221 17.56 -7.12 18.33
C TRP A 221 17.08 -5.84 19.04
N LYS A 222 17.69 -4.70 18.69
CA LYS A 222 17.34 -3.39 19.24
C LYS A 222 16.78 -2.44 18.18
N ILE A 223 15.88 -1.59 18.63
CA ILE A 223 15.33 -0.46 17.90
C ILE A 223 15.46 0.82 18.73
N GLU A 224 15.72 1.95 18.09
CA GLU A 224 16.09 3.20 18.76
C GLU A 224 15.06 4.31 18.51
N CYS A 225 14.65 5.00 19.58
CA CYS A 225 13.75 6.15 19.48
C CYS A 225 14.52 7.36 18.92
N PRO A 226 14.09 8.00 17.82
CA PRO A 226 14.76 9.18 17.26
C PRO A 226 14.68 10.45 18.12
N VAL A 227 13.93 10.45 19.24
CA VAL A 227 13.77 11.61 20.12
C VAL A 227 14.80 11.58 21.25
N GLY A 228 14.79 10.54 22.08
CA GLY A 228 15.70 10.40 23.21
C GLY A 228 16.86 9.43 22.98
N HIS A 229 16.89 8.71 21.85
CA HIS A 229 17.91 7.72 21.50
C HIS A 229 18.00 6.51 22.46
N GLU A 230 16.95 6.26 23.24
CA GLU A 230 16.82 5.03 24.01
C GLU A 230 16.59 3.83 23.09
N LYS A 231 17.12 2.68 23.51
CA LYS A 231 17.00 1.42 22.79
C LYS A 231 15.98 0.51 23.45
N TYR A 232 15.17 -0.12 22.61
CA TYR A 232 14.13 -1.06 22.99
C TYR A 232 14.30 -2.39 22.25
N PRO A 233 13.83 -3.51 22.82
CA PRO A 233 13.34 -3.60 24.20
C PRO A 233 14.50 -3.52 25.21
N SER A 234 14.21 -3.55 26.52
CA SER A 234 15.27 -3.52 27.54
C SER A 234 16.05 -4.84 27.64
N ASN A 235 15.36 -5.98 27.51
CA ASN A 235 15.93 -7.33 27.59
C ASN A 235 16.88 -7.66 26.42
N ASP A 236 17.83 -8.57 26.65
CA ASP A 236 18.72 -9.09 25.59
C ASP A 236 18.11 -10.32 24.91
N PHE A 237 17.15 -10.08 24.02
CA PHE A 237 16.46 -11.13 23.26
C PHE A 237 17.43 -12.07 22.52
N GLY A 238 18.51 -11.52 21.94
CA GLY A 238 19.51 -12.31 21.22
C GLY A 238 20.30 -13.28 22.11
N ALA A 239 20.41 -12.98 23.40
CA ALA A 239 21.04 -13.82 24.41
C ALA A 239 20.06 -14.75 25.15
N GLY A 240 18.78 -14.79 24.75
CA GLY A 240 17.74 -15.61 25.40
C GLY A 240 17.17 -15.01 26.69
N ASP A 241 17.39 -13.72 26.93
CA ASP A 241 16.70 -12.97 27.99
C ASP A 241 15.42 -12.36 27.41
N PHE A 242 14.26 -12.79 27.91
CA PHE A 242 12.94 -12.43 27.40
C PHE A 242 12.17 -11.50 28.33
N THR A 243 12.64 -11.32 29.56
CA THR A 243 11.83 -10.71 30.64
C THR A 243 12.49 -9.57 31.39
N SER A 244 13.79 -9.30 31.18
CA SER A 244 14.51 -8.31 32.00
C SER A 244 14.31 -6.84 31.59
N GLY A 245 14.47 -5.96 32.58
CA GLY A 245 14.44 -4.50 32.42
C GLY A 245 13.04 -3.89 32.42
N ASP A 246 12.96 -2.60 32.10
CA ASP A 246 11.74 -1.80 32.27
C ASP A 246 10.76 -1.90 31.08
N PHE A 247 11.25 -2.33 29.91
CA PHE A 247 10.47 -2.46 28.66
C PHE A 247 10.73 -3.81 27.99
N PRO A 248 10.49 -4.95 28.68
CA PRO A 248 10.81 -6.27 28.13
C PRO A 248 9.85 -6.65 27.00
N ASP A 249 10.39 -7.12 25.89
CA ASP A 249 9.64 -7.71 24.76
C ASP A 249 10.17 -9.11 24.54
N ASP A 250 9.29 -10.08 24.78
CA ASP A 250 9.62 -11.50 24.68
C ASP A 250 9.63 -12.03 23.24
N GLY A 251 9.24 -11.22 22.25
CA GLY A 251 9.21 -11.58 20.83
C GLY A 251 8.38 -12.81 20.48
N ILE A 252 7.60 -13.38 21.41
CA ILE A 252 6.89 -14.65 21.26
C ILE A 252 5.40 -14.48 21.62
N GLY A 253 5.13 -13.76 22.70
CA GLY A 253 3.82 -13.51 23.30
C GLY A 253 3.28 -12.10 23.05
N GLY A 254 3.33 -11.64 21.80
CA GLY A 254 2.74 -10.34 21.42
C GLY A 254 3.61 -9.13 21.76
N GLY A 255 4.76 -9.27 22.40
CA GLY A 255 5.64 -8.15 22.69
C GLY A 255 5.39 -7.49 24.05
N TYR A 256 5.82 -6.24 24.22
CA TYR A 256 5.77 -5.57 25.52
C TYR A 256 4.37 -5.03 25.83
N GLU A 257 3.75 -5.53 26.91
CA GLU A 257 2.53 -4.97 27.50
C GLU A 257 2.90 -4.02 28.64
N ALA A 258 2.65 -2.73 28.45
CA ALA A 258 2.88 -1.71 29.47
C ALA A 258 1.83 -1.80 30.61
N PRO A 259 2.13 -1.28 31.82
CA PRO A 259 1.20 -1.31 32.95
C PRO A 259 -0.16 -0.65 32.72
N ASP A 260 -0.27 0.22 31.71
CA ASP A 260 -1.50 0.89 31.30
C ASP A 260 -2.27 0.14 30.19
N GLY A 261 -1.82 -1.04 29.80
CA GLY A 261 -2.44 -1.92 28.81
C GLY A 261 -2.05 -1.63 27.36
N LYS A 262 -1.08 -0.74 27.10
CA LYS A 262 -0.56 -0.47 25.75
C LYS A 262 0.43 -1.56 25.34
N HIS A 263 0.33 -2.00 24.08
CA HIS A 263 1.24 -3.00 23.51
C HIS A 263 2.29 -2.39 22.58
N TYR A 264 3.52 -2.88 22.65
CA TYR A 264 4.65 -2.43 21.84
C TYR A 264 5.42 -3.63 21.25
N GLY A 265 5.46 -3.75 19.92
CA GLY A 265 6.12 -4.85 19.21
C GLY A 265 7.52 -4.53 18.71
N PHE A 266 8.47 -4.27 19.61
CA PHE A 266 9.86 -3.93 19.27
C PHE A 266 10.57 -5.05 18.53
N ILE A 267 10.46 -6.29 19.03
CA ILE A 267 11.07 -7.46 18.40
C ILE A 267 10.39 -7.79 17.09
N ALA A 268 9.06 -7.62 16.99
CA ALA A 268 8.33 -7.90 15.76
C ALA A 268 8.73 -6.97 14.60
N GLU A 269 8.93 -5.67 14.86
CA GLU A 269 9.41 -4.72 13.84
C GLU A 269 10.86 -4.96 13.45
N THR A 270 11.70 -5.35 14.42
CA THR A 270 13.10 -5.65 14.19
C THR A 270 13.27 -6.96 13.41
N CYS A 271 12.50 -8.01 13.75
CA CYS A 271 12.46 -9.28 13.04
C CYS A 271 12.10 -9.09 11.56
N GLN A 272 11.12 -8.24 11.27
CA GLN A 272 10.75 -7.92 9.89
C GLN A 272 11.92 -7.29 9.13
N GLN A 273 12.64 -6.36 9.75
CA GLN A 273 13.79 -5.71 9.14
C GLN A 273 14.92 -6.70 8.87
N TYR A 274 15.14 -7.69 9.74
CA TYR A 274 16.15 -8.72 9.55
C TYR A 274 15.77 -9.72 8.45
N CYS A 275 14.51 -10.14 8.36
CA CYS A 275 14.02 -10.92 7.21
C CYS A 275 14.27 -10.18 5.89
N ARG A 276 14.01 -8.86 5.84
CA ARG A 276 14.27 -8.04 4.65
C ARG A 276 15.75 -7.96 4.29
N GLU A 277 16.65 -7.94 5.27
CA GLU A 277 18.09 -8.00 5.00
C GLU A 277 18.54 -9.37 4.49
N MET A 278 18.00 -10.46 5.03
CA MET A 278 18.29 -11.81 4.50
C MET A 278 17.93 -11.91 3.01
N MET A 279 16.77 -11.37 2.62
CA MET A 279 16.32 -11.33 1.22
C MET A 279 17.22 -10.49 0.28
N ARG A 280 18.20 -9.76 0.81
CA ARG A 280 19.17 -8.97 0.01
C ARG A 280 20.49 -9.71 -0.22
N VAL A 281 20.79 -10.75 0.55
CA VAL A 281 22.09 -11.45 0.48
C VAL A 281 22.27 -12.13 -0.87
N ALA A 282 21.35 -13.03 -1.24
CA ALA A 282 21.45 -13.80 -2.48
C ALA A 282 21.51 -12.90 -3.73
N PRO A 283 20.63 -11.89 -3.91
CA PRO A 283 20.73 -11.02 -5.08
C PRO A 283 22.03 -10.22 -5.16
N SER A 284 22.47 -9.60 -4.06
CA SER A 284 23.71 -8.81 -4.05
C SER A 284 24.92 -9.67 -4.37
N CYS A 285 24.99 -10.88 -3.82
CA CYS A 285 26.10 -11.79 -4.04
C CYS A 285 26.07 -12.44 -5.44
N ALA A 286 24.91 -12.73 -5.99
CA ALA A 286 24.80 -13.21 -7.37
C ALA A 286 25.26 -12.16 -8.38
N GLU A 287 24.80 -10.91 -8.24
CA GLU A 287 25.23 -9.78 -9.07
C GLU A 287 26.75 -9.58 -8.97
N ALA A 288 27.31 -9.61 -7.76
CA ALA A 288 28.76 -9.52 -7.55
C ALA A 288 29.51 -10.70 -8.17
N TYR A 289 28.96 -11.91 -8.09
CA TYR A 289 29.53 -13.08 -8.75
C TYR A 289 29.52 -12.91 -10.26
N MET A 290 28.42 -12.44 -10.88
CA MET A 290 28.36 -12.13 -12.31
C MET A 290 29.39 -11.05 -12.71
N ALA A 291 29.52 -10.00 -11.90
CA ALA A 291 30.47 -8.92 -12.17
C ALA A 291 31.94 -9.33 -12.10
N THR A 292 32.30 -10.21 -11.15
CA THR A 292 33.72 -10.45 -10.79
C THR A 292 34.24 -11.84 -11.11
N GLY A 293 33.38 -12.83 -11.19
CA GLY A 293 33.75 -14.25 -11.31
C GLY A 293 34.31 -14.87 -10.03
N GLU A 294 34.33 -14.13 -8.91
CA GLU A 294 34.90 -14.64 -7.65
C GLU A 294 33.92 -15.59 -6.94
N VAL A 295 34.31 -16.86 -6.81
CA VAL A 295 33.49 -17.94 -6.22
C VAL A 295 33.01 -17.65 -4.79
N LYS A 296 33.71 -16.82 -4.01
CA LYS A 296 33.26 -16.42 -2.67
C LYS A 296 31.87 -15.75 -2.66
N TYR A 297 31.52 -15.03 -3.72
CA TYR A 297 30.19 -14.42 -3.84
C TYR A 297 29.15 -15.45 -4.26
N LEU A 298 29.51 -16.40 -5.14
CA LEU A 298 28.67 -17.56 -5.45
C LEU A 298 28.36 -18.36 -4.16
N HIS A 299 29.38 -18.65 -3.35
CA HIS A 299 29.23 -19.36 -2.09
C HIS A 299 28.28 -18.64 -1.13
N ALA A 300 28.49 -17.33 -0.89
CA ALA A 300 27.60 -16.53 -0.06
C ALA A 300 26.15 -16.49 -0.58
N CYS A 301 25.97 -16.48 -1.91
CA CYS A 301 24.66 -16.56 -2.54
C CYS A 301 23.98 -17.91 -2.29
N LEU A 302 24.71 -19.02 -2.49
CA LEU A 302 24.20 -20.38 -2.29
C LEU A 302 23.85 -20.65 -0.83
N VAL A 303 24.70 -20.25 0.11
CA VAL A 303 24.41 -20.34 1.55
C VAL A 303 23.10 -19.60 1.88
N ALA A 304 22.90 -18.40 1.31
CA ALA A 304 21.68 -17.64 1.52
C ALA A 304 20.43 -18.31 0.91
N LEU A 305 20.53 -18.82 -0.32
CA LEU A 305 19.43 -19.55 -0.97
C LEU A 305 19.07 -20.83 -0.22
N CYS A 306 20.06 -21.60 0.25
CA CYS A 306 19.81 -22.80 1.04
C CYS A 306 19.21 -22.49 2.41
N ARG A 307 19.65 -21.41 3.10
CA ARG A 307 19.01 -21.00 4.36
C ARG A 307 17.56 -20.57 4.15
N LEU A 308 17.27 -19.86 3.05
CA LEU A 308 15.89 -19.54 2.67
C LEU A 308 15.10 -20.82 2.38
N ALA A 309 15.63 -21.79 1.64
CA ALA A 309 15.00 -23.07 1.41
C ALA A 309 14.61 -23.78 2.71
N ASP A 310 15.52 -23.87 3.67
CA ASP A 310 15.25 -24.46 5.00
C ASP A 310 14.08 -23.76 5.71
N GLU A 311 14.12 -22.42 5.81
CA GLU A 311 13.06 -21.66 6.48
C GLU A 311 11.71 -21.73 5.75
N TYR A 312 11.73 -21.83 4.42
CA TYR A 312 10.52 -21.85 3.63
C TYR A 312 9.88 -23.24 3.58
N ALA A 313 10.65 -24.33 3.68
CA ALA A 313 10.11 -25.66 3.95
C ALA A 313 9.34 -25.69 5.28
N TYR A 314 9.90 -25.07 6.32
CA TYR A 314 9.18 -24.89 7.59
C TYR A 314 7.83 -24.16 7.38
N LEU A 315 7.83 -23.02 6.68
CA LEU A 315 6.62 -22.24 6.41
C LEU A 315 5.64 -22.87 5.40
N ALA A 316 6.08 -23.89 4.66
CA ALA A 316 5.21 -24.68 3.81
C ALA A 316 4.27 -25.56 4.65
N THR A 317 4.71 -25.99 5.84
CA THR A 317 3.92 -26.81 6.78
C THR A 317 3.34 -25.96 7.92
N MET A 318 4.17 -25.17 8.59
CA MET A 318 3.81 -24.33 9.73
C MET A 318 3.25 -22.98 9.26
N THR A 319 2.18 -23.03 8.45
CA THR A 319 1.61 -21.87 7.76
C THR A 319 1.09 -20.77 8.71
N GLN A 320 0.79 -21.10 9.97
CA GLN A 320 0.44 -20.15 11.03
C GLN A 320 1.61 -19.26 11.45
N HIS A 321 2.84 -19.63 11.14
CA HIS A 321 4.03 -18.82 11.37
C HIS A 321 4.42 -17.97 10.17
N ARG A 322 3.60 -17.96 9.11
CA ARG A 322 3.77 -17.01 8.01
C ARG A 322 3.49 -15.57 8.47
N HIS A 323 4.18 -14.61 7.84
CA HIS A 323 3.96 -13.18 8.04
C HIS A 323 2.50 -12.80 7.80
N ARG A 324 1.85 -12.05 8.71
CA ARG A 324 0.42 -11.73 8.64
C ARG A 324 0.12 -10.35 9.26
N ASN A 325 0.03 -9.31 8.43
CA ASN A 325 -0.23 -7.93 8.89
C ASN A 325 -1.69 -7.61 9.22
N ASN A 326 -2.65 -8.43 8.80
CA ASN A 326 -4.07 -8.16 9.06
C ASN A 326 -4.55 -8.85 10.35
N LYS A 327 -3.62 -9.26 11.19
CA LYS A 327 -3.87 -9.97 12.43
C LYS A 327 -3.01 -9.29 13.47
N ASN A 328 -3.63 -8.73 14.50
CA ASN A 328 -3.05 -8.23 15.73
C ASN A 328 -1.96 -9.19 16.26
N GLN A 329 -0.73 -9.12 15.73
CA GLN A 329 0.35 -10.06 16.08
C GLN A 329 0.94 -9.72 17.43
N VAL A 330 0.82 -8.45 17.82
CA VAL A 330 1.39 -7.84 19.03
C VAL A 330 0.42 -7.99 20.22
N GLU A 331 -0.80 -8.48 19.98
CA GLU A 331 -1.83 -8.63 21.02
C GLU A 331 -2.14 -10.11 21.29
N ARG A 332 -1.31 -11.02 20.80
CA ARG A 332 -1.48 -12.46 21.01
C ARG A 332 -0.74 -12.91 22.25
N LEU A 333 -1.35 -13.85 22.97
CA LEU A 333 -0.71 -14.46 24.13
C LEU A 333 0.52 -15.31 23.77
N GLY A 334 0.56 -15.89 22.58
CA GLY A 334 1.66 -16.75 22.15
C GLY A 334 1.67 -16.96 20.63
N GLN A 335 2.59 -17.80 20.17
CA GLN A 335 2.69 -18.20 18.78
C GLN A 335 1.44 -18.96 18.32
N GLY A 336 1.15 -18.94 17.02
CA GLY A 336 0.06 -19.77 16.51
C GLY A 336 0.37 -21.26 16.70
N ARG A 337 -0.56 -22.01 17.28
CA ARG A 337 -0.52 -23.48 17.34
C ARG A 337 -0.68 -24.10 15.95
N PHE A 338 -0.15 -25.29 15.74
CA PHE A 338 -0.26 -25.97 14.45
C PHE A 338 -1.72 -26.23 14.07
N ASP A 339 -2.54 -26.65 15.03
CA ASP A 339 -3.98 -26.84 14.87
C ASP A 339 -4.77 -25.57 14.50
N GLU A 340 -4.22 -24.36 14.65
CA GLU A 340 -4.86 -23.11 14.19
C GLU A 340 -4.83 -22.99 12.66
N GLY A 341 -3.81 -23.56 12.02
CA GLY A 341 -3.63 -23.51 10.57
C GLY A 341 -4.70 -24.27 9.77
N PRO A 342 -4.60 -24.25 8.43
CA PRO A 342 -3.61 -23.50 7.66
C PRO A 342 -4.00 -22.04 7.40
N PHE A 343 -3.01 -21.15 7.29
CA PHE A 343 -3.19 -19.76 6.87
C PHE A 343 -2.46 -19.52 5.55
N LEU A 344 -3.23 -19.28 4.47
CA LEU A 344 -2.70 -19.27 3.11
C LEU A 344 -2.79 -17.88 2.46
N THR A 345 -4.01 -17.37 2.29
CA THR A 345 -4.25 -16.14 1.53
C THR A 345 -3.98 -14.89 2.35
N GLY A 346 -3.34 -13.89 1.73
CA GLY A 346 -2.99 -12.63 2.40
C GLY A 346 -1.99 -12.82 3.54
N THR A 347 -1.32 -13.98 3.60
CA THR A 347 -0.09 -14.16 4.36
C THR A 347 1.08 -13.75 3.48
N GLY A 348 2.25 -13.62 4.06
CA GLY A 348 3.51 -13.71 3.35
C GLY A 348 4.15 -15.05 3.60
N LEU A 349 5.46 -15.05 3.59
CA LEU A 349 6.27 -16.13 4.13
C LEU A 349 7.12 -15.53 5.24
N THR A 350 8.36 -15.13 4.96
CA THR A 350 9.20 -14.42 5.94
C THR A 350 9.03 -12.89 5.88
N VAL A 351 8.47 -12.36 4.79
CA VAL A 351 8.27 -10.92 4.56
C VAL A 351 6.80 -10.59 4.22
N TYR A 352 6.49 -9.31 4.13
CA TYR A 352 5.13 -8.82 3.85
C TYR A 352 4.62 -9.26 2.47
N PRO A 353 3.37 -9.77 2.33
CA PRO A 353 2.76 -10.18 1.07
C PRO A 353 2.90 -9.21 -0.10
N ILE A 354 2.87 -7.89 0.15
CA ILE A 354 3.00 -6.90 -0.93
C ILE A 354 4.42 -6.86 -1.51
N GLU A 355 5.42 -7.22 -0.70
CA GLU A 355 6.85 -7.24 -1.09
C GLU A 355 7.25 -8.60 -1.68
N GLN A 356 6.55 -9.68 -1.29
CA GLN A 356 6.86 -11.05 -1.68
C GLN A 356 6.95 -11.28 -3.19
N PRO A 357 6.05 -10.77 -4.06
CA PRO A 357 6.22 -10.90 -5.50
C PRO A 357 7.56 -10.34 -6.00
N GLY A 358 7.98 -9.21 -5.43
CA GLY A 358 9.24 -8.56 -5.79
C GLY A 358 10.46 -9.39 -5.48
N HIS A 359 10.43 -10.06 -4.34
CA HIS A 359 11.45 -11.02 -4.00
C HIS A 359 11.42 -12.24 -4.92
N GLN A 360 10.23 -12.76 -5.26
CA GLN A 360 10.09 -13.93 -6.13
C GLN A 360 10.73 -13.72 -7.50
N TRP A 361 10.37 -12.67 -8.23
CA TRP A 361 10.96 -12.47 -9.56
C TRP A 361 12.46 -12.16 -9.49
N ARG A 362 12.91 -11.38 -8.49
CA ARG A 362 14.35 -11.06 -8.37
C ARG A 362 15.18 -12.30 -8.05
N HIS A 363 14.67 -13.17 -7.19
CA HIS A 363 15.38 -14.40 -6.83
C HIS A 363 15.30 -15.45 -7.96
N ALA A 364 14.25 -15.44 -8.77
CA ALA A 364 14.17 -16.24 -9.99
C ALA A 364 15.28 -15.85 -10.98
N GLU A 365 15.47 -14.54 -11.21
CA GLU A 365 16.52 -14.02 -12.10
C GLU A 365 17.92 -14.39 -11.62
N ILE A 366 18.22 -14.17 -10.33
CA ILE A 366 19.56 -14.46 -9.82
C ILE A 366 19.85 -15.95 -9.70
N TYR A 367 18.82 -16.78 -9.46
CA TYR A 367 18.98 -18.23 -9.52
C TYR A 367 19.30 -18.66 -10.96
N ASP A 368 18.59 -18.12 -11.96
CA ASP A 368 18.87 -18.37 -13.38
C ASP A 368 20.31 -18.00 -13.77
N MET A 369 20.79 -16.83 -13.35
CA MET A 369 22.17 -16.37 -13.60
C MET A 369 23.22 -17.39 -13.11
N ILE A 370 23.11 -17.81 -11.85
CA ILE A 370 24.11 -18.65 -11.18
C ILE A 370 23.92 -20.15 -11.43
N TRP A 371 22.77 -20.59 -11.93
CA TRP A 371 22.40 -22.02 -12.02
C TRP A 371 23.46 -22.90 -12.72
N PRO A 372 24.05 -22.49 -13.86
CA PRO A 372 25.09 -23.29 -14.52
C PRO A 372 26.39 -23.39 -13.72
N ASP A 373 26.59 -22.46 -12.78
CA ASP A 373 27.85 -22.28 -12.06
C ASP A 373 27.82 -22.87 -10.64
N ILE A 374 26.70 -23.42 -10.17
CA ILE A 374 26.55 -23.99 -8.82
C ILE A 374 27.67 -25.00 -8.50
N GLU A 375 28.09 -25.81 -9.47
CA GLU A 375 29.16 -26.81 -9.34
C GLU A 375 30.56 -26.22 -9.12
N LYS A 376 30.75 -24.92 -9.37
CA LYS A 376 32.04 -24.23 -9.14
C LYS A 376 32.31 -23.98 -7.66
N ASP A 377 31.29 -24.03 -6.80
CA ASP A 377 31.45 -23.92 -5.35
C ASP A 377 31.61 -25.32 -4.74
N ASP A 378 32.83 -25.71 -4.43
CA ASP A 378 33.15 -26.99 -3.79
C ASP A 378 32.86 -27.01 -2.27
N GLN A 379 32.50 -25.87 -1.68
CA GLN A 379 32.30 -25.73 -0.24
C GLN A 379 30.84 -25.89 0.19
N ILE A 380 29.87 -25.69 -0.72
CA ILE A 380 28.44 -25.72 -0.37
C ILE A 380 27.98 -27.10 0.10
N VAL A 381 28.42 -28.19 -0.54
CA VAL A 381 28.03 -29.56 -0.17
C VAL A 381 28.55 -29.92 1.23
N PRO A 382 29.86 -29.79 1.55
CA PRO A 382 30.35 -30.00 2.91
C PRO A 382 29.69 -29.10 3.95
N PHE A 383 29.37 -27.86 3.60
CA PHE A 383 28.68 -26.93 4.49
C PHE A 383 27.28 -27.44 4.86
N LEU A 384 26.47 -27.86 3.87
CA LEU A 384 25.13 -28.39 4.11
C LEU A 384 25.14 -29.72 4.86
N GLN A 385 26.10 -30.61 4.57
CA GLN A 385 26.34 -31.81 5.38
C GLN A 385 26.66 -31.47 6.83
N GLY A 386 27.46 -30.42 7.06
CA GLY A 386 27.75 -29.88 8.39
C GLY A 386 26.52 -29.30 9.11
N LYS A 387 25.48 -28.92 8.37
CA LYS A 387 24.16 -28.54 8.91
C LYS A 387 23.22 -29.72 9.15
N GLY A 388 23.64 -30.94 8.80
CA GLY A 388 22.87 -32.17 9.02
C GLY A 388 21.96 -32.57 7.85
N TYR A 389 22.12 -31.98 6.67
CA TYR A 389 21.35 -32.36 5.48
C TYR A 389 22.02 -33.48 4.69
N ASP A 390 21.21 -34.39 4.16
CA ASP A 390 21.65 -35.47 3.28
C ASP A 390 21.83 -34.95 1.84
N ILE A 391 22.98 -34.35 1.58
CA ILE A 391 23.36 -33.73 0.29
C ILE A 391 24.69 -34.36 -0.14
N GLU A 392 24.70 -35.05 -1.28
CA GLU A 392 25.91 -35.70 -1.80
C GLU A 392 26.49 -34.96 -3.02
N THR A 393 25.64 -34.29 -3.79
CA THR A 393 25.99 -33.69 -5.08
C THR A 393 25.45 -32.26 -5.23
N HIS A 394 25.98 -31.50 -6.19
CA HIS A 394 25.41 -30.20 -6.55
C HIS A 394 24.02 -30.30 -7.20
N GLU A 395 23.65 -31.47 -7.73
CA GLU A 395 22.26 -31.74 -8.14
C GLU A 395 21.34 -31.79 -6.91
N ASP A 396 21.78 -32.39 -5.81
CA ASP A 396 21.05 -32.38 -4.54
C ASP A 396 20.93 -30.95 -3.98
N VAL A 397 21.94 -30.10 -4.16
CA VAL A 397 21.85 -28.66 -3.81
C VAL A 397 20.77 -27.96 -4.63
N ARG A 398 20.73 -28.19 -5.94
CA ARG A 398 19.66 -27.66 -6.82
C ARG A 398 18.29 -28.15 -6.39
N ARG A 399 18.16 -29.45 -6.10
CA ARG A 399 16.92 -30.05 -5.58
C ARG A 399 16.51 -29.44 -4.25
N PHE A 400 17.45 -29.25 -3.34
CA PHE A 400 17.20 -28.63 -2.04
C PHE A 400 16.65 -27.21 -2.19
N ILE A 401 17.25 -26.39 -3.06
CA ILE A 401 16.77 -25.03 -3.34
C ILE A 401 15.39 -25.07 -4.04
N GLU A 402 15.26 -25.85 -5.10
CA GLU A 402 14.05 -25.85 -5.92
C GLU A 402 12.84 -26.42 -5.19
N GLU A 403 13.00 -27.50 -4.44
CA GLU A 403 11.90 -28.19 -3.77
C GLU A 403 11.43 -27.46 -2.49
N ASN A 404 12.35 -26.81 -1.77
CA ASN A 404 12.07 -26.18 -0.48
C ASN A 404 11.90 -24.66 -0.55
N LEU A 405 12.39 -24.00 -1.61
CA LEU A 405 12.18 -22.56 -1.84
C LEU A 405 11.28 -22.30 -3.05
N MET A 406 11.70 -22.72 -4.23
CA MET A 406 11.03 -22.32 -5.48
C MET A 406 9.64 -22.93 -5.60
N ALA A 407 9.48 -24.22 -5.34
CA ALA A 407 8.21 -24.92 -5.31
C ALA A 407 7.26 -24.39 -4.22
N VAL A 408 7.80 -23.99 -3.06
CA VAL A 408 7.03 -23.33 -1.99
C VAL A 408 6.57 -21.95 -2.43
N TRP A 409 7.40 -21.19 -3.15
CA TRP A 409 7.01 -19.89 -3.70
C TRP A 409 5.99 -19.97 -4.82
N MET A 410 6.14 -20.93 -5.73
CA MET A 410 5.15 -21.19 -6.78
C MET A 410 3.80 -21.52 -6.15
N GLN A 411 3.76 -22.45 -5.20
CA GLN A 411 2.52 -22.79 -4.51
C GLN A 411 2.01 -21.63 -3.65
N GLY A 412 2.89 -20.90 -2.97
CA GLY A 412 2.53 -19.73 -2.16
C GLY A 412 1.88 -18.62 -2.98
N ALA A 413 2.37 -18.35 -4.19
CA ALA A 413 1.73 -17.42 -5.11
C ALA A 413 0.34 -17.92 -5.52
N MET A 414 0.20 -19.20 -5.86
CA MET A 414 -1.09 -19.79 -6.22
C MET A 414 -2.10 -19.84 -5.05
N ASP A 415 -1.60 -19.95 -3.81
CA ASP A 415 -2.36 -19.90 -2.55
C ASP A 415 -2.79 -18.47 -2.16
N GLY A 416 -2.25 -17.45 -2.82
CA GLY A 416 -2.52 -16.04 -2.53
C GLY A 416 -1.67 -15.45 -1.40
N ALA A 417 -0.50 -16.03 -1.11
CA ALA A 417 0.48 -15.51 -0.14
C ALA A 417 1.29 -14.30 -0.67
N THR A 418 1.00 -13.84 -1.89
CA THR A 418 1.70 -12.74 -2.57
C THR A 418 0.75 -11.57 -2.84
N ARG A 419 -0.27 -11.41 -1.99
CA ARG A 419 -1.33 -10.41 -2.18
C ARG A 419 -0.73 -8.99 -2.17
N SER A 420 -0.61 -8.42 -3.36
CA SER A 420 -0.11 -7.08 -3.68
C SER A 420 -1.10 -6.40 -4.62
N ASN A 421 -0.91 -5.11 -4.93
CA ASN A 421 -1.58 -4.47 -6.06
C ASN A 421 -1.33 -5.32 -7.31
N GLU A 422 -2.41 -5.73 -7.98
CA GLU A 422 -2.31 -6.52 -9.20
C GLU A 422 -1.73 -5.65 -10.33
N PRO A 423 -0.94 -6.19 -11.27
CA PRO A 423 -0.63 -7.60 -11.44
C PRO A 423 0.76 -8.02 -10.90
N TYR A 424 1.23 -7.45 -9.77
CA TYR A 424 2.55 -7.83 -9.22
C TYR A 424 2.66 -9.32 -8.86
N ALA A 425 1.62 -9.92 -8.31
CA ALA A 425 1.59 -11.34 -7.98
C ALA A 425 1.73 -12.21 -9.25
N GLN A 426 1.06 -11.81 -10.34
CA GLN A 426 1.15 -12.43 -11.65
C GLN A 426 2.56 -12.29 -12.23
N ARG A 427 3.19 -11.12 -12.11
CA ARG A 427 4.59 -10.89 -12.50
C ARG A 427 5.55 -11.80 -11.75
N GLY A 428 5.41 -11.89 -10.43
CA GLY A 428 6.22 -12.78 -9.59
C GLY A 428 6.13 -14.24 -10.05
N LEU A 429 4.91 -14.74 -10.24
CA LEU A 429 4.67 -16.13 -10.64
C LEU A 429 5.17 -16.43 -12.06
N VAL A 430 4.86 -15.58 -13.05
CA VAL A 430 5.25 -15.87 -14.43
C VAL A 430 6.77 -15.81 -14.64
N ARG A 431 7.46 -14.89 -13.95
CA ARG A 431 8.93 -14.82 -14.01
C ARG A 431 9.60 -16.02 -13.36
N MET A 432 9.04 -16.54 -12.26
CA MET A 432 9.49 -17.82 -11.70
C MET A 432 9.19 -18.99 -12.64
N ALA A 433 8.02 -19.03 -13.28
CA ALA A 433 7.69 -20.07 -14.25
C ALA A 433 8.64 -20.08 -15.46
N GLU A 434 9.00 -18.90 -15.97
CA GLU A 434 10.02 -18.69 -17.00
C GLU A 434 11.41 -19.16 -16.53
N ALA A 435 11.82 -18.74 -15.33
CA ALA A 435 13.10 -19.14 -14.76
C ALA A 435 13.20 -20.66 -14.55
N LEU A 436 12.16 -21.32 -14.04
CA LEU A 436 12.23 -22.74 -13.71
C LEU A 436 11.98 -23.63 -14.93
N ASN A 437 11.08 -23.20 -15.82
CA ASN A 437 10.69 -23.87 -17.06
C ASN A 437 10.42 -25.39 -16.89
N TYR A 438 9.77 -25.78 -15.79
CA TYR A 438 9.44 -27.18 -15.49
C TYR A 438 8.57 -27.82 -16.57
N GLU A 439 8.68 -29.14 -16.71
CA GLU A 439 7.92 -29.92 -17.70
C GLU A 439 6.40 -29.66 -17.61
N ARG A 440 5.83 -29.70 -16.39
CA ARG A 440 4.43 -29.35 -16.06
C ARG A 440 4.19 -27.85 -15.89
N GLY A 441 4.92 -27.03 -16.66
CA GLY A 441 4.86 -25.56 -16.56
C GLY A 441 3.55 -24.96 -17.06
N ASP A 442 2.72 -25.74 -17.76
CA ASP A 442 1.38 -25.36 -18.18
C ASP A 442 0.41 -25.19 -17.01
N GLU A 443 0.61 -25.87 -15.87
CA GLU A 443 -0.21 -25.67 -14.67
C GLU A 443 -0.11 -24.24 -14.12
N PHE A 444 1.07 -23.64 -14.18
CA PHE A 444 1.28 -22.25 -13.77
C PHE A 444 0.62 -21.27 -14.74
N MET A 445 0.63 -21.59 -16.04
CA MET A 445 -0.03 -20.79 -17.06
C MET A 445 -1.55 -20.92 -16.99
N ASP A 446 -2.08 -22.10 -16.65
CA ASP A 446 -3.50 -22.30 -16.35
C ASP A 446 -3.93 -21.47 -15.15
N TRP A 447 -3.13 -21.45 -14.07
CA TRP A 447 -3.41 -20.56 -12.95
C TRP A 447 -3.35 -19.07 -13.34
N LEU A 448 -2.35 -18.69 -14.15
CA LEU A 448 -2.12 -17.31 -14.57
C LEU A 448 -3.28 -16.79 -15.44
N TYR A 449 -3.74 -17.58 -16.40
CA TYR A 449 -4.80 -17.18 -17.34
C TYR A 449 -6.21 -17.42 -16.81
N ASP A 450 -6.47 -18.61 -16.28
CA ASP A 450 -7.81 -19.13 -15.97
C ASP A 450 -8.07 -19.30 -14.46
N GLY A 451 -7.01 -19.36 -13.66
CA GLY A 451 -7.08 -19.39 -12.20
C GLY A 451 -7.15 -18.00 -11.57
N ALA A 452 -6.54 -17.85 -10.38
CA ALA A 452 -6.59 -16.60 -9.62
C ALA A 452 -5.77 -15.47 -10.26
N GLY A 453 -4.84 -15.77 -11.18
CA GLY A 453 -4.10 -14.76 -11.93
C GLY A 453 -4.96 -13.97 -12.92
N LYS A 454 -6.02 -14.60 -13.47
CA LYS A 454 -7.06 -13.98 -14.32
C LYS A 454 -6.57 -13.23 -15.55
N MET A 455 -5.35 -13.49 -16.03
CA MET A 455 -4.73 -12.71 -17.12
C MET A 455 -5.55 -12.72 -18.42
N ARG A 456 -6.35 -13.77 -18.67
CA ARG A 456 -7.26 -13.82 -19.82
C ARG A 456 -8.21 -12.63 -19.91
N ILE A 457 -8.69 -12.16 -18.76
CA ILE A 457 -9.70 -11.10 -18.65
C ILE A 457 -9.23 -9.91 -17.82
N PHE A 458 -7.96 -9.90 -17.40
CA PHE A 458 -7.42 -8.93 -16.48
C PHE A 458 -7.58 -7.50 -17.01
N VAL A 459 -7.00 -7.22 -18.17
CA VAL A 459 -7.06 -5.88 -18.80
C VAL A 459 -8.51 -5.40 -19.02
N PRO A 460 -9.41 -6.19 -19.64
CA PRO A 460 -10.79 -5.73 -19.84
C PRO A 460 -11.69 -5.65 -18.60
N ASN A 461 -11.29 -6.20 -17.45
CA ASN A 461 -12.11 -6.12 -16.23
C ASN A 461 -11.51 -5.23 -15.14
N THR A 462 -10.21 -4.96 -15.21
CA THR A 462 -9.47 -4.27 -14.15
C THR A 462 -9.17 -2.83 -14.52
N TYR A 463 -9.17 -2.49 -15.81
CA TYR A 463 -8.96 -1.12 -16.28
C TYR A 463 -10.27 -0.54 -16.82
N PHE A 464 -10.44 0.74 -16.54
CA PHE A 464 -11.50 1.54 -17.11
C PHE A 464 -11.37 1.65 -18.63
N ARG A 465 -12.42 2.11 -19.31
CA ARG A 465 -12.46 2.14 -20.78
C ARG A 465 -11.43 3.09 -21.40
N ASP A 466 -11.10 4.15 -20.68
CA ASP A 466 -10.03 5.10 -21.00
C ASP A 466 -8.63 4.56 -20.69
N GLY A 467 -8.52 3.37 -20.10
CA GLY A 467 -7.25 2.72 -19.77
C GLY A 467 -6.74 3.00 -18.36
N ALA A 468 -7.44 3.82 -17.58
CA ALA A 468 -7.04 4.10 -16.21
C ALA A 468 -7.11 2.83 -15.34
N PRO A 469 -6.11 2.58 -14.49
CA PRO A 469 -6.26 1.63 -13.41
C PRO A 469 -7.26 2.14 -12.35
N TYR A 470 -7.71 1.27 -11.47
CA TYR A 470 -8.78 1.55 -10.50
C TYR A 470 -8.31 2.20 -9.19
N GLU A 471 -7.08 2.72 -9.12
CA GLU A 471 -6.48 3.29 -7.90
C GLU A 471 -6.05 4.75 -8.12
N SER A 472 -5.44 5.37 -7.10
CA SER A 472 -4.93 6.74 -7.16
C SER A 472 -3.86 6.95 -8.24
N THR A 473 -3.85 8.15 -8.83
CA THR A 473 -2.88 8.52 -9.88
C THR A 473 -1.45 8.55 -9.34
N GLY A 474 -0.45 8.38 -10.21
CA GLY A 474 0.95 8.37 -9.81
C GLY A 474 1.40 6.99 -9.30
N GLY A 475 1.76 6.90 -8.02
CA GLY A 475 2.44 5.73 -7.45
C GLY A 475 1.65 4.42 -7.58
N TYR A 476 0.39 4.41 -7.15
CA TYR A 476 -0.43 3.20 -7.18
C TYR A 476 -0.84 2.81 -8.59
N ASN A 477 -1.30 3.75 -9.42
CA ASN A 477 -1.54 3.46 -10.84
C ASN A 477 -0.29 2.92 -11.56
N SER A 478 0.92 3.37 -11.21
CA SER A 478 2.16 2.80 -11.74
C SER A 478 2.35 1.33 -11.43
N MET A 479 1.81 0.84 -10.31
CA MET A 479 1.89 -0.58 -9.95
C MET A 479 0.99 -1.46 -10.82
N HIS A 480 -0.02 -0.88 -11.48
CA HIS A 480 -0.87 -1.60 -12.42
C HIS A 480 -0.24 -1.63 -13.82
N VAL A 481 0.36 -0.52 -14.25
CA VAL A 481 0.90 -0.34 -15.62
C VAL A 481 2.24 -1.02 -15.83
N THR A 482 3.23 -0.71 -14.99
CA THR A 482 4.63 -1.11 -15.21
C THR A 482 4.90 -2.62 -15.22
N PRO A 483 4.11 -3.49 -14.55
CA PRO A 483 4.30 -4.94 -14.65
C PRO A 483 3.72 -5.59 -15.91
N LEU A 484 2.84 -4.90 -16.66
CA LEU A 484 2.16 -5.52 -17.81
C LEU A 484 3.14 -5.93 -18.92
N GLY A 485 4.17 -5.12 -19.18
CA GLY A 485 5.22 -5.45 -20.15
C GLY A 485 6.00 -6.70 -19.76
N PRO A 486 6.65 -6.70 -18.57
CA PRO A 486 7.38 -7.87 -18.08
C PRO A 486 6.55 -9.17 -18.04
N ILE A 487 5.25 -9.09 -17.73
CA ILE A 487 4.38 -10.27 -17.78
C ILE A 487 4.23 -10.80 -19.21
N VAL A 488 3.98 -9.91 -20.18
CA VAL A 488 3.83 -10.31 -21.59
C VAL A 488 5.14 -10.87 -22.12
N GLU A 489 6.27 -10.23 -21.83
CA GLU A 489 7.60 -10.66 -22.27
C GLU A 489 7.93 -12.06 -21.73
N SER A 490 7.73 -12.33 -20.43
CA SER A 490 7.90 -13.67 -19.86
C SER A 490 6.99 -14.73 -20.52
N ILE A 491 5.75 -14.36 -20.88
CA ILE A 491 4.83 -15.28 -21.57
C ILE A 491 5.35 -15.58 -22.98
N GLU A 492 5.83 -14.58 -23.72
CA GLU A 492 6.37 -14.78 -25.07
C GLU A 492 7.66 -15.61 -25.05
N HIS A 493 8.59 -15.37 -24.11
CA HIS A 493 9.78 -16.22 -23.96
C HIS A 493 9.44 -17.68 -23.64
N LEU A 494 8.47 -17.91 -22.76
CA LEU A 494 7.96 -19.27 -22.49
C LEU A 494 7.44 -19.93 -23.79
N ARG A 495 6.68 -19.19 -24.60
CA ARG A 495 6.18 -19.68 -25.91
C ARG A 495 7.28 -19.95 -26.92
N GLU A 496 8.32 -19.12 -26.96
CA GLU A 496 9.47 -19.32 -27.84
C GLU A 496 10.24 -20.59 -27.46
N MET A 497 10.44 -20.83 -26.16
CA MET A 497 11.12 -22.02 -25.67
C MET A 497 10.30 -23.30 -25.89
N ARG A 498 8.97 -23.26 -25.67
CA ARG A 498 8.08 -24.45 -25.70
C ARG A 498 6.71 -24.13 -26.31
N PRO A 499 6.63 -23.90 -27.63
CA PRO A 499 5.39 -23.48 -28.29
C PRO A 499 4.26 -24.53 -28.20
N GLU A 500 4.60 -25.81 -28.06
CA GLU A 500 3.66 -26.91 -27.86
C GLU A 500 3.01 -26.93 -26.47
N VAL A 501 3.71 -26.42 -25.45
CA VAL A 501 3.21 -26.32 -24.06
C VAL A 501 2.37 -25.06 -23.88
N TYR A 502 2.71 -23.98 -24.60
CA TYR A 502 2.09 -22.67 -24.45
C TYR A 502 1.36 -22.17 -25.72
N PRO A 503 0.43 -22.94 -26.32
CA PRO A 503 -0.22 -22.55 -27.56
C PRO A 503 -1.09 -21.30 -27.38
N ARG A 504 -1.07 -20.39 -28.37
CA ARG A 504 -1.86 -19.14 -28.36
C ARG A 504 -3.37 -19.41 -28.34
N GLU A 505 -3.82 -20.57 -28.82
CA GLU A 505 -5.21 -21.01 -28.75
C GLU A 505 -5.68 -21.19 -27.30
N LYS A 506 -4.79 -21.70 -26.41
CA LYS A 506 -5.09 -21.86 -24.98
C LYS A 506 -4.82 -20.58 -24.22
N TYR A 507 -3.68 -19.93 -24.45
CA TYR A 507 -3.23 -18.71 -23.79
C TYR A 507 -3.18 -17.55 -24.79
N PRO A 508 -4.28 -16.83 -25.05
CA PRO A 508 -4.33 -15.78 -26.07
C PRO A 508 -3.53 -14.53 -25.69
N ASP A 509 -3.18 -13.74 -26.70
CA ASP A 509 -2.42 -12.51 -26.54
C ASP A 509 -3.27 -11.41 -25.91
N ILE A 510 -2.91 -11.00 -24.69
CA ILE A 510 -3.62 -9.94 -23.97
C ILE A 510 -3.40 -8.56 -24.60
N THR A 511 -2.31 -8.39 -25.36
CA THR A 511 -1.93 -7.16 -26.08
C THR A 511 -2.87 -6.84 -27.25
N ARG A 512 -3.65 -7.82 -27.74
CA ARG A 512 -4.64 -7.61 -28.81
C ARG A 512 -5.87 -6.84 -28.35
N SER A 513 -6.05 -6.67 -27.04
CA SER A 513 -7.14 -5.86 -26.49
C SER A 513 -6.86 -4.38 -26.74
N ARG A 514 -7.82 -3.66 -27.32
CA ARG A 514 -7.76 -2.19 -27.41
C ARG A 514 -7.54 -1.55 -26.04
N ARG A 515 -8.11 -2.14 -24.98
CA ARG A 515 -7.91 -1.63 -23.62
C ARG A 515 -6.45 -1.73 -23.16
N TYR A 516 -5.66 -2.67 -23.68
CA TYR A 516 -4.23 -2.76 -23.35
C TYR A 516 -3.47 -1.55 -23.90
N HIS A 517 -3.78 -1.13 -25.14
CA HIS A 517 -3.24 0.11 -25.72
C HIS A 517 -3.67 1.33 -24.89
N ASN A 518 -4.96 1.42 -24.55
CA ASN A 518 -5.50 2.54 -23.77
C ASN A 518 -4.81 2.73 -22.40
N VAL A 519 -4.26 1.67 -21.78
CA VAL A 519 -3.53 1.77 -20.50
C VAL A 519 -2.38 2.77 -20.60
N PHE A 520 -1.67 2.77 -21.72
CA PHE A 520 -0.57 3.69 -21.99
C PHE A 520 -1.08 5.06 -22.44
N ASP A 521 -2.19 5.11 -23.19
CA ASP A 521 -2.84 6.38 -23.55
C ASP A 521 -3.23 7.18 -22.31
N PHE A 522 -3.87 6.56 -21.32
CA PHE A 522 -4.28 7.26 -20.09
C PHE A 522 -3.11 7.99 -19.42
N CYS A 523 -1.95 7.32 -19.35
CA CYS A 523 -0.72 7.84 -18.75
C CYS A 523 -0.17 9.07 -19.48
N MET A 524 -0.51 9.27 -20.76
CA MET A 524 -0.13 10.42 -21.56
C MET A 524 -1.23 11.48 -21.60
N ASP A 525 -2.47 11.06 -21.83
CA ASP A 525 -3.62 11.94 -22.08
C ASP A 525 -3.99 12.77 -20.86
N THR A 526 -3.67 12.28 -19.66
CA THR A 526 -3.95 13.00 -18.41
C THR A 526 -2.76 13.80 -17.88
N VAL A 527 -1.66 13.88 -18.65
CA VAL A 527 -0.61 14.88 -18.38
C VAL A 527 -1.21 16.28 -18.51
N THR A 528 -0.96 17.12 -17.51
CA THR A 528 -1.31 18.53 -17.49
C THR A 528 -0.06 19.38 -17.70
N ILE A 529 -0.21 20.44 -18.48
CA ILE A 529 0.83 21.43 -18.82
C ILE A 529 2.18 20.88 -19.33
N GLY A 530 2.24 19.60 -19.72
CA GLY A 530 3.47 18.88 -20.08
C GLY A 530 4.46 18.69 -18.92
N ARG A 531 4.02 18.85 -17.66
CA ARG A 531 4.89 18.83 -16.46
C ARG A 531 4.24 18.25 -15.21
N SER A 532 2.92 18.12 -15.19
CA SER A 532 2.12 17.68 -14.04
C SER A 532 1.03 16.70 -14.51
N PHE A 533 0.18 16.26 -13.60
CA PHE A 533 -1.02 15.46 -13.87
C PHE A 533 -1.99 15.62 -12.68
N PRO A 534 -3.29 15.31 -12.84
CA PRO A 534 -4.25 15.37 -11.75
C PRO A 534 -3.86 14.45 -10.60
N GLN A 535 -3.65 15.05 -9.42
CA GLN A 535 -3.38 14.32 -8.19
C GLN A 535 -4.72 13.90 -7.59
N VAL A 536 -4.99 12.60 -7.57
CA VAL A 536 -6.27 12.02 -7.13
C VAL A 536 -5.97 10.87 -6.18
N GLY A 537 -6.68 10.80 -5.06
CA GLY A 537 -6.46 9.80 -4.00
C GLY A 537 -5.06 9.89 -3.35
N ASP A 538 -4.55 8.78 -2.81
CA ASP A 538 -3.26 8.77 -2.12
C ASP A 538 -2.09 8.92 -3.11
N THR A 539 -1.66 10.16 -3.33
CA THR A 539 -0.56 10.48 -4.24
C THR A 539 0.15 11.77 -3.87
N GLY A 540 1.39 11.95 -4.33
CA GLY A 540 2.13 13.18 -4.10
C GLY A 540 2.30 13.54 -2.62
N SER A 541 2.21 14.83 -2.33
CA SER A 541 2.27 15.42 -1.00
C SER A 541 1.47 16.73 -1.01
N TYR A 542 1.37 17.39 0.13
CA TYR A 542 0.78 18.73 0.24
C TYR A 542 1.33 19.70 -0.84
N PRO A 543 0.48 20.60 -1.37
CA PRO A 543 0.87 21.42 -2.50
C PRO A 543 1.98 22.41 -2.11
N GLN A 544 3.05 22.40 -2.89
CA GLN A 544 4.15 23.34 -2.83
C GLN A 544 4.62 23.69 -4.24
N TYR A 545 4.48 24.95 -4.61
CA TYR A 545 4.83 25.41 -5.94
C TYR A 545 6.33 25.27 -6.16
N LYS A 546 6.67 24.71 -7.31
CA LYS A 546 8.00 24.75 -7.91
C LYS A 546 7.82 24.62 -9.41
N VAL A 547 8.78 25.13 -10.17
CA VAL A 547 8.87 24.83 -11.60
C VAL A 547 9.18 23.34 -11.76
N LEU A 548 8.24 22.60 -12.32
CA LEU A 548 8.35 21.16 -12.53
C LEU A 548 9.14 20.86 -13.81
N SER A 549 9.84 19.73 -13.85
CA SER A 549 10.50 19.25 -15.08
C SER A 549 9.46 18.80 -16.12
N PRO A 550 9.78 18.86 -17.43
CA PRO A 550 8.92 18.28 -18.45
C PRO A 550 8.71 16.78 -18.22
N ILE A 551 7.48 16.32 -18.47
CA ILE A 551 7.12 14.91 -18.52
C ILE A 551 6.24 14.67 -19.75
N SER A 552 6.37 13.49 -20.34
CA SER A 552 5.54 13.04 -21.47
C SER A 552 4.49 12.00 -21.05
N TYR A 553 4.62 11.46 -19.84
CA TYR A 553 3.71 10.50 -19.23
C TYR A 553 3.82 10.53 -17.70
N HIS A 554 2.85 9.95 -17.01
CA HIS A 554 2.90 9.65 -15.57
C HIS A 554 2.37 8.24 -15.28
N SER A 555 2.39 7.77 -14.02
CA SER A 555 1.93 6.42 -13.63
C SER A 555 2.55 5.27 -14.45
N ALA A 556 3.75 5.48 -15.00
CA ALA A 556 4.47 4.55 -15.86
C ALA A 556 5.97 4.90 -15.85
N ASN A 557 6.79 4.10 -16.52
CA ASN A 557 8.23 4.34 -16.70
C ASN A 557 8.63 4.10 -18.17
N SER A 558 9.87 4.45 -18.53
CA SER A 558 10.34 4.33 -19.91
C SER A 558 10.29 2.91 -20.46
N VAL A 559 10.61 1.91 -19.63
CA VAL A 559 10.54 0.48 -20.01
C VAL A 559 9.11 0.09 -20.40
N ALA A 560 8.10 0.60 -19.70
CA ALA A 560 6.71 0.36 -20.06
C ALA A 560 6.34 0.97 -21.43
N PHE A 561 6.91 2.12 -21.80
CA PHE A 561 6.70 2.74 -23.11
C PHE A 561 7.54 2.13 -24.23
N GLU A 562 8.73 1.61 -23.93
CA GLU A 562 9.49 0.77 -24.85
C GLU A 562 8.71 -0.50 -25.20
N HIS A 563 8.10 -1.15 -24.20
CA HIS A 563 7.17 -2.26 -24.41
C HIS A 563 5.96 -1.85 -25.25
N ALA A 564 5.30 -0.74 -24.92
CA ALA A 564 4.16 -0.24 -25.71
C ALA A 564 4.56 0.00 -27.18
N TRP A 565 5.76 0.54 -27.43
CA TRP A 565 6.30 0.73 -28.75
C TRP A 565 6.56 -0.60 -29.48
N ARG A 566 7.21 -1.58 -28.82
CA ARG A 566 7.43 -2.94 -29.37
C ARG A 566 6.12 -3.56 -29.85
N VAL A 567 5.07 -3.46 -29.03
CA VAL A 567 3.76 -4.07 -29.30
C VAL A 567 2.97 -3.33 -30.39
N PHE A 568 2.91 -2.01 -30.33
CA PHE A 568 1.92 -1.24 -31.10
C PHE A 568 2.49 -0.48 -32.29
N ARG A 569 3.77 -0.11 -32.27
CA ARG A 569 4.39 0.75 -33.29
C ARG A 569 3.64 2.07 -33.51
N ASP A 570 2.97 2.56 -32.47
CA ASP A 570 2.19 3.80 -32.51
C ASP A 570 3.12 5.01 -32.35
N PRO A 571 3.16 5.96 -33.31
CA PRO A 571 4.00 7.16 -33.21
C PRO A 571 3.79 7.97 -31.92
N LYS A 572 2.60 7.88 -31.30
CA LYS A 572 2.35 8.50 -30.01
C LYS A 572 3.27 7.98 -28.90
N PHE A 573 3.54 6.67 -28.85
CA PHE A 573 4.46 6.10 -27.86
C PHE A 573 5.93 6.42 -28.17
N ALA A 574 6.29 6.51 -29.45
CA ALA A 574 7.59 7.06 -29.83
C ALA A 574 7.74 8.52 -29.38
N TRP A 575 6.69 9.34 -29.54
CA TRP A 575 6.65 10.71 -29.04
C TRP A 575 6.82 10.78 -27.52
N ALA A 576 6.20 9.87 -26.78
CA ALA A 576 6.34 9.78 -25.32
C ALA A 576 7.80 9.56 -24.90
N LEU A 577 8.47 8.57 -25.51
CA LEU A 577 9.88 8.26 -25.25
C LEU A 577 10.79 9.43 -25.66
N ALA A 578 10.62 9.94 -26.88
CA ALA A 578 11.45 11.03 -27.42
C ALA A 578 11.40 12.30 -26.57
N ASN A 579 10.22 12.61 -26.00
CA ASN A 579 9.97 13.78 -25.16
C ASN A 579 10.21 13.55 -23.66
N ASP A 580 10.62 12.34 -23.24
CA ASP A 580 11.11 12.11 -21.89
C ASP A 580 12.59 12.55 -21.80
N PRO A 581 12.92 13.62 -21.06
CA PRO A 581 14.27 14.13 -20.96
C PRO A 581 15.23 13.16 -20.25
N GLY A 582 14.71 12.23 -19.45
CA GLY A 582 15.48 11.23 -18.74
C GLY A 582 15.69 9.94 -19.52
N TRP A 583 14.95 9.73 -20.61
CA TRP A 583 14.95 8.44 -21.30
C TRP A 583 16.30 8.16 -21.98
N ARG A 584 16.74 6.92 -21.87
CA ARG A 584 17.78 6.32 -22.70
C ARG A 584 17.25 4.94 -23.12
N PRO A 585 17.41 4.53 -24.39
CA PRO A 585 17.10 3.18 -24.81
C PRO A 585 17.70 2.16 -23.83
N SER A 586 16.87 1.23 -23.35
CA SER A 586 17.36 0.06 -22.61
C SER A 586 18.30 -0.77 -23.49
N GLU A 587 19.20 -1.54 -22.88
CA GLU A 587 20.20 -2.32 -23.64
C GLU A 587 19.57 -3.35 -24.59
N ASP A 588 18.42 -3.91 -24.18
CA ASP A 588 17.60 -4.86 -24.93
C ASP A 588 16.58 -4.19 -25.88
N PHE A 589 16.60 -2.86 -25.99
CA PHE A 589 15.68 -2.13 -26.86
C PHE A 589 16.19 -2.11 -28.30
N GLU A 590 15.39 -2.61 -29.24
CA GLU A 590 15.78 -2.85 -30.63
C GLU A 590 15.99 -1.56 -31.45
N TRP A 591 15.65 -0.39 -30.91
CA TRP A 591 15.72 0.89 -31.61
C TRP A 591 16.63 1.89 -30.91
N THR A 592 17.38 2.66 -31.71
CA THR A 592 18.17 3.77 -31.18
C THR A 592 17.25 4.95 -30.85
N ARG A 593 17.76 5.87 -30.02
CA ARG A 593 17.08 7.13 -29.72
C ARG A 593 16.72 7.90 -31.00
N GLU A 594 17.64 7.99 -31.97
CA GLU A 594 17.41 8.71 -33.23
C GLU A 594 16.29 8.08 -34.06
N GLN A 595 16.15 6.76 -34.04
CA GLN A 595 15.06 6.06 -34.73
C GLN A 595 13.72 6.36 -34.07
N ILE A 596 13.65 6.36 -32.74
CA ILE A 596 12.43 6.73 -32.02
C ILE A 596 12.09 8.20 -32.22
N GLU A 597 13.07 9.10 -32.20
CA GLU A 597 12.88 10.52 -32.48
C GLU A 597 12.35 10.76 -33.90
N ALA A 598 12.81 9.99 -34.89
CA ALA A 598 12.28 10.06 -36.25
C ALA A 598 10.81 9.62 -36.32
N GLU A 599 10.45 8.53 -35.64
CA GLU A 599 9.06 8.04 -35.57
C GLU A 599 8.15 9.03 -34.84
N ALA A 600 8.64 9.65 -33.76
CA ALA A 600 7.93 10.65 -32.98
C ALA A 600 7.47 11.86 -33.81
N THR A 601 8.19 12.24 -34.87
CA THR A 601 7.83 13.38 -35.75
C THR A 601 6.50 13.19 -36.49
N GLN A 602 5.96 11.96 -36.54
CA GLN A 602 4.67 11.67 -37.13
C GLN A 602 3.50 12.02 -36.20
N TRP A 603 3.78 12.33 -34.93
CA TRP A 603 2.78 12.73 -33.94
C TRP A 603 2.91 14.23 -33.61
N PRO A 604 1.82 15.02 -33.61
CA PRO A 604 1.92 16.48 -33.49
C PRO A 604 2.12 16.91 -32.03
N ASP A 605 2.97 17.91 -31.75
CA ASP A 605 3.31 18.35 -30.38
C ASP A 605 2.17 19.00 -29.59
N ASP A 606 1.11 19.41 -30.28
CA ASP A 606 -0.11 20.03 -29.73
C ASP A 606 -1.25 19.02 -29.53
N TRP A 607 -1.00 17.72 -29.71
CA TRP A 607 -2.01 16.66 -29.63
C TRP A 607 -2.81 16.63 -28.32
N ASN A 608 -2.21 17.07 -27.21
CA ASN A 608 -2.80 17.09 -25.87
C ASN A 608 -3.10 18.52 -25.36
N ASP A 609 -3.15 19.52 -26.24
CA ASP A 609 -3.45 20.92 -25.85
C ASP A 609 -4.97 21.16 -25.65
N ALA A 610 -5.83 20.31 -26.21
CA ALA A 610 -7.29 20.42 -26.08
C ALA A 610 -7.81 19.87 -24.74
N SER A 611 -8.98 20.35 -24.32
CA SER A 611 -9.68 19.81 -23.16
C SER A 611 -10.11 18.36 -23.39
N SER A 612 -10.06 17.53 -22.35
CA SER A 612 -10.35 16.08 -22.46
C SER A 612 -11.23 15.57 -21.33
N LEU A 613 -11.90 14.44 -21.60
CA LEU A 613 -12.74 13.72 -20.66
C LEU A 613 -12.28 12.26 -20.56
N HIS A 614 -11.99 11.82 -19.34
CA HIS A 614 -11.61 10.47 -18.99
C HIS A 614 -12.71 9.88 -18.11
N ASP A 615 -13.83 9.59 -18.75
CA ASP A 615 -15.10 9.25 -18.09
C ASP A 615 -15.07 7.90 -17.38
N GLY A 616 -14.17 7.01 -17.77
CA GLY A 616 -13.98 5.75 -17.07
C GLY A 616 -13.40 5.96 -15.67
N TYR A 617 -12.39 6.82 -15.55
CA TYR A 617 -11.77 7.19 -14.28
C TYR A 617 -12.54 8.30 -13.53
N GLY A 618 -13.40 9.04 -14.23
CA GLY A 618 -14.12 10.18 -13.68
C GLY A 618 -13.30 11.46 -13.62
N LEU A 619 -12.60 11.82 -14.69
CA LEU A 619 -11.72 12.99 -14.71
C LEU A 619 -12.01 13.89 -15.91
N ALA A 620 -12.30 15.16 -15.64
CA ALA A 620 -12.46 16.19 -16.66
C ALA A 620 -11.31 17.19 -16.58
N ILE A 621 -10.70 17.54 -17.72
CA ILE A 621 -9.55 18.43 -17.79
C ILE A 621 -9.84 19.53 -18.82
N ALA A 622 -9.87 20.78 -18.37
CA ALA A 622 -9.93 21.95 -19.22
C ALA A 622 -8.52 22.52 -19.43
N ARG A 623 -8.10 22.73 -20.67
CA ARG A 623 -6.73 23.15 -21.03
C ARG A 623 -6.71 24.41 -21.87
N GLY A 624 -5.70 25.25 -21.64
CA GLY A 624 -5.45 26.47 -22.41
C GLY A 624 -3.96 26.76 -22.57
N GLY A 625 -3.63 27.64 -23.51
CA GLY A 625 -2.24 27.99 -23.83
C GLY A 625 -1.39 26.89 -24.48
N THR A 626 -0.14 27.23 -24.77
CA THR A 626 0.83 26.34 -25.47
C THR A 626 2.23 26.44 -24.86
N GLY A 627 3.04 25.38 -25.04
CA GLY A 627 4.40 25.31 -24.53
C GLY A 627 4.52 25.56 -23.02
N ASP A 628 5.47 26.39 -22.60
CA ASP A 628 5.65 26.78 -21.19
C ASP A 628 4.52 27.65 -20.62
N ARG A 629 3.60 28.10 -21.47
CA ARG A 629 2.41 28.85 -21.06
C ARG A 629 1.19 27.96 -20.94
N ARG A 630 1.30 26.63 -21.11
CA ARG A 630 0.15 25.74 -20.87
C ARG A 630 -0.41 25.95 -19.46
N ARG A 631 -1.72 25.85 -19.35
CA ARG A 631 -2.48 25.93 -18.10
C ARG A 631 -3.64 24.94 -18.13
N SER A 632 -4.05 24.47 -16.97
CA SER A 632 -5.19 23.57 -16.86
C SER A 632 -5.90 23.71 -15.53
N VAL A 633 -7.21 23.50 -15.57
CA VAL A 633 -8.00 23.12 -14.39
C VAL A 633 -8.59 21.74 -14.63
N TRP A 634 -8.73 20.96 -13.57
CA TRP A 634 -9.29 19.62 -13.66
C TRP A 634 -10.22 19.34 -12.50
N MET A 635 -11.14 18.40 -12.72
CA MET A 635 -12.12 17.97 -11.73
C MET A 635 -12.26 16.45 -11.72
N HIS A 636 -12.19 15.87 -10.52
CA HIS A 636 -12.42 14.44 -10.30
C HIS A 636 -13.87 14.22 -9.85
N TYR A 637 -14.60 13.33 -10.51
CA TYR A 637 -16.05 13.18 -10.34
C TYR A 637 -16.56 11.74 -10.27
N ASP A 638 -15.66 10.76 -10.23
CA ASP A 638 -16.05 9.40 -9.87
C ASP A 638 -15.25 8.96 -8.63
N ARG A 639 -15.37 7.69 -8.25
CA ARG A 639 -14.57 7.09 -7.18
C ARG A 639 -13.74 5.96 -7.75
N ALA A 640 -12.42 6.10 -7.64
CA ALA A 640 -11.52 4.96 -7.71
C ALA A 640 -11.91 3.90 -6.64
N ARG A 641 -11.34 2.69 -6.69
CA ARG A 641 -11.69 1.60 -5.77
C ARG A 641 -10.67 1.38 -4.66
N GLY A 642 -9.40 1.74 -4.87
CA GLY A 642 -8.32 1.58 -3.90
C GLY A 642 -7.54 2.89 -3.73
N HIS A 643 -7.01 3.09 -2.51
CA HIS A 643 -6.23 4.28 -2.15
C HIS A 643 -6.95 5.60 -2.46
N VAL A 644 -8.25 5.62 -2.14
CA VAL A 644 -9.15 6.74 -2.39
C VAL A 644 -9.25 7.69 -1.20
N GLN A 645 -9.62 8.93 -1.52
CA GLN A 645 -9.91 9.98 -0.55
C GLN A 645 -11.36 10.45 -0.73
N ASP A 646 -11.88 11.26 0.19
CA ASP A 646 -13.20 11.88 0.05
C ASP A 646 -13.11 13.09 -0.90
N ASP A 647 -12.79 12.83 -2.17
CA ASP A 647 -12.35 13.81 -3.17
C ASP A 647 -13.35 14.00 -4.33
N LEU A 648 -14.61 13.59 -4.14
CA LEU A 648 -15.64 13.76 -5.16
C LEU A 648 -15.90 15.26 -5.42
N LEU A 649 -15.82 15.64 -6.69
CA LEU A 649 -15.82 17.00 -7.23
C LEU A 649 -14.62 17.84 -6.81
N ASP A 650 -13.49 17.24 -6.42
CA ASP A 650 -12.27 18.01 -6.13
C ASP A 650 -11.75 18.74 -7.36
N LEU A 651 -11.05 19.85 -7.11
CA LEU A 651 -10.52 20.77 -8.10
C LEU A 651 -9.00 20.90 -7.94
N GLY A 652 -8.29 20.86 -9.05
CA GLY A 652 -6.90 21.31 -9.12
C GLY A 652 -6.60 22.26 -10.28
N MET A 653 -5.44 22.91 -10.19
CA MET A 653 -4.95 23.89 -11.16
C MET A 653 -3.43 23.75 -11.33
N ASP A 654 -3.00 23.64 -12.59
CA ASP A 654 -1.61 23.65 -12.99
C ASP A 654 -1.37 24.79 -13.99
N ALA A 655 -0.40 25.66 -13.72
CA ALA A 655 0.02 26.72 -14.63
C ALA A 655 1.37 27.29 -14.19
N PHE A 656 1.91 28.24 -14.97
CA PHE A 656 3.25 28.81 -14.72
C PHE A 656 4.31 27.72 -14.51
N ARG A 657 4.20 26.62 -15.28
CA ARG A 657 5.11 25.46 -15.25
C ARG A 657 5.11 24.66 -13.93
N GLY A 658 4.12 24.83 -13.06
CA GLY A 658 4.01 24.12 -11.80
C GLY A 658 2.56 23.83 -11.38
N ASN A 659 2.42 23.15 -10.24
CA ASN A 659 1.12 22.96 -9.61
C ASN A 659 0.79 24.15 -8.69
N ILE A 660 -0.40 24.73 -8.86
CA ILE A 660 -0.89 25.89 -8.09
C ILE A 660 -1.92 25.45 -7.05
N LEU A 661 -2.79 24.51 -7.40
CA LEU A 661 -3.86 24.03 -6.54
C LEU A 661 -3.96 22.50 -6.64
N SER A 662 -3.90 21.82 -5.50
CA SER A 662 -4.17 20.37 -5.36
C SER A 662 -4.58 20.06 -3.93
N HIS A 663 -5.06 18.84 -3.70
CA HIS A 663 -5.29 18.31 -2.36
C HIS A 663 -3.98 18.05 -1.58
N MET A 664 -4.12 17.63 -0.31
CA MET A 664 -3.01 17.45 0.64
C MET A 664 -2.12 16.22 0.38
N GLY A 665 -2.44 15.42 -0.63
CA GLY A 665 -1.63 14.30 -1.10
C GLY A 665 -1.73 13.02 -0.26
N TYR A 666 -0.66 12.22 -0.29
CA TYR A 666 -0.55 10.95 0.44
C TYR A 666 -0.64 11.19 1.97
N PRO A 667 -1.38 10.35 2.73
CA PRO A 667 -1.49 10.47 4.18
C PRO A 667 -0.12 10.55 4.83
N ARG A 668 0.08 11.42 5.84
CA ARG A 668 1.41 11.52 6.49
C ARG A 668 1.66 10.44 7.53
N ASN A 669 0.60 10.01 8.16
CA ASN A 669 0.57 8.79 8.93
C ASN A 669 -0.69 8.02 8.50
N TRP A 670 -1.06 6.99 9.23
CA TRP A 670 -2.25 6.20 8.89
C TRP A 670 -3.58 6.86 9.29
N GLY A 671 -3.56 8.09 9.83
CA GLY A 671 -4.75 8.88 10.15
C GLY A 671 -5.55 9.30 8.92
N ALA A 672 -6.83 9.61 9.10
CA ALA A 672 -7.72 9.95 7.99
C ALA A 672 -7.59 11.39 7.48
N TRP A 673 -6.69 12.22 8.02
CA TRP A 673 -6.65 13.68 7.79
C TRP A 673 -6.56 14.03 6.31
N GLU A 674 -5.56 13.50 5.61
CA GLU A 674 -5.38 13.80 4.18
C GLU A 674 -6.51 13.23 3.29
N GLY A 675 -7.24 12.23 3.78
CA GLY A 675 -8.38 11.63 3.07
C GLY A 675 -9.74 12.28 3.36
N LEU A 676 -9.82 13.31 4.20
CA LEU A 676 -11.07 14.01 4.50
C LEU A 676 -11.47 14.96 3.38
N TRP A 677 -12.77 15.18 3.19
CA TRP A 677 -13.26 16.21 2.26
C TRP A 677 -12.64 17.60 2.48
N SER A 678 -12.29 17.98 3.72
CA SER A 678 -11.72 19.31 4.02
C SER A 678 -10.27 19.50 3.58
N SER A 679 -9.54 18.42 3.26
CA SER A 679 -8.23 18.50 2.59
C SER A 679 -8.36 18.61 1.07
N HIS A 680 -9.58 18.64 0.55
CA HIS A 680 -9.94 18.88 -0.84
C HIS A 680 -10.68 20.22 -0.99
N ASN A 681 -10.81 20.71 -2.23
CA ASN A 681 -11.52 21.94 -2.55
C ASN A 681 -12.99 21.64 -2.91
N VAL A 682 -13.73 21.08 -1.96
CA VAL A 682 -15.08 20.48 -2.17
C VAL A 682 -16.13 20.96 -1.17
N ALA A 683 -17.37 20.55 -1.41
CA ALA A 683 -18.53 20.80 -0.54
C ALA A 683 -19.19 19.51 -0.08
N ARG A 684 -19.80 19.51 1.11
CA ARG A 684 -20.51 18.35 1.66
C ARG A 684 -21.86 18.75 2.26
N GLN A 685 -22.85 17.88 2.04
CA GLN A 685 -24.10 17.87 2.80
C GLN A 685 -23.88 17.17 4.14
N PHE A 686 -24.48 17.70 5.20
CA PHE A 686 -24.42 17.13 6.54
C PHE A 686 -25.81 16.78 7.06
N ASP A 687 -25.82 15.87 8.03
CA ASP A 687 -27.00 15.40 8.75
C ASP A 687 -28.18 14.98 7.85
N PRO A 688 -28.00 13.94 6.99
CA PRO A 688 -26.78 13.15 6.78
C PRO A 688 -26.00 13.50 5.49
N TYR A 689 -24.71 13.19 5.49
CA TYR A 689 -23.97 13.01 4.23
C TYR A 689 -24.49 11.76 3.51
N ARG A 690 -24.61 11.84 2.18
CA ARG A 690 -24.97 10.70 1.32
C ARG A 690 -23.85 10.48 0.32
N GLU A 691 -23.49 9.23 0.11
CA GLU A 691 -22.59 8.88 -0.98
C GLU A 691 -23.20 9.26 -2.32
N GLN A 692 -22.39 9.81 -3.21
CA GLN A 692 -22.82 10.28 -4.51
C GLN A 692 -21.96 9.70 -5.63
N VAL A 693 -22.55 9.64 -6.82
CA VAL A 693 -21.88 9.31 -8.08
C VAL A 693 -21.96 10.50 -9.02
N GLY A 694 -20.91 10.79 -9.79
CA GLY A 694 -20.86 11.89 -10.74
C GLY A 694 -21.05 11.48 -12.18
N GLU A 695 -21.48 12.45 -12.99
CA GLU A 695 -21.66 12.34 -14.44
C GLU A 695 -21.26 13.67 -15.08
N ALA A 696 -20.39 13.62 -16.09
CA ALA A 696 -20.09 14.80 -16.89
C ALA A 696 -21.31 15.26 -17.69
N GLN A 697 -21.66 16.53 -17.59
CA GLN A 697 -22.79 17.15 -18.28
C GLN A 697 -22.35 17.91 -19.53
N TYR A 698 -21.16 18.51 -19.49
CA TYR A 698 -20.65 19.35 -20.57
C TYR A 698 -19.12 19.36 -20.59
N VAL A 699 -18.52 19.28 -21.78
CA VAL A 699 -17.10 19.59 -22.02
C VAL A 699 -16.99 20.27 -23.38
N ALA A 700 -16.39 21.46 -23.43
CA ALA A 700 -16.19 22.17 -24.69
C ALA A 700 -15.04 23.18 -24.62
N ASP A 701 -14.33 23.30 -25.75
CA ASP A 701 -13.43 24.40 -26.06
C ASP A 701 -14.12 25.38 -27.00
N ALA A 702 -14.26 26.64 -26.59
CA ALA A 702 -14.99 27.68 -27.32
C ALA A 702 -14.22 29.00 -27.32
N GLY A 703 -13.28 29.13 -28.26
CA GLY A 703 -12.48 30.35 -28.41
C GLY A 703 -11.55 30.55 -27.21
N LEU A 704 -11.88 31.51 -26.35
CA LEU A 704 -11.10 31.83 -25.16
C LEU A 704 -11.55 31.05 -23.91
N ALA A 705 -12.65 30.29 -23.98
CA ALA A 705 -13.21 29.59 -22.84
C ALA A 705 -13.14 28.07 -23.02
N HIS A 706 -12.66 27.39 -21.98
CA HIS A 706 -12.51 25.94 -21.89
C HIS A 706 -13.33 25.46 -20.70
N VAL A 707 -14.43 24.77 -20.95
CA VAL A 707 -15.48 24.54 -19.94
C VAL A 707 -15.68 23.06 -19.71
N THR A 708 -15.78 22.68 -18.44
CA THR A 708 -16.32 21.39 -18.02
C THR A 708 -17.42 21.58 -16.98
N GLU A 709 -18.45 20.75 -17.04
CA GLU A 709 -19.50 20.70 -16.02
C GLU A 709 -19.78 19.25 -15.65
N VAL A 710 -19.96 19.03 -14.35
CA VAL A 710 -20.30 17.73 -13.77
C VAL A 710 -21.49 17.89 -12.84
N ARG A 711 -22.33 16.87 -12.80
CA ARG A 711 -23.41 16.73 -11.82
C ARG A 711 -23.25 15.42 -11.05
N THR A 712 -23.43 15.46 -9.74
CA THR A 712 -23.53 14.27 -8.90
C THR A 712 -24.95 14.07 -8.40
N GLN A 713 -25.27 12.84 -8.02
CA GLN A 713 -26.52 12.48 -7.37
C GLN A 713 -26.29 11.38 -6.34
N ALA A 714 -27.19 11.26 -5.37
CA ALA A 714 -27.13 10.20 -4.37
C ALA A 714 -27.08 8.81 -5.03
N HIS A 715 -26.18 7.94 -4.54
CA HIS A 715 -26.06 6.58 -5.04
C HIS A 715 -27.22 5.71 -4.55
N PHE A 716 -27.95 5.07 -5.48
CA PHE A 716 -29.19 4.32 -5.18
C PHE A 716 -28.95 2.85 -4.74
N GLU A 717 -27.69 2.41 -4.61
CA GLU A 717 -27.33 1.02 -4.29
C GLU A 717 -26.24 0.90 -3.21
N TYR A 718 -26.54 1.22 -1.94
CA TYR A 718 -25.70 0.73 -0.84
C TYR A 718 -26.49 0.36 0.43
N ILE A 719 -25.87 -0.56 1.20
CA ILE A 719 -26.35 -1.19 2.42
C ILE A 719 -25.80 -0.37 3.60
N ASP A 720 -26.66 0.21 4.43
CA ASP A 720 -26.18 0.92 5.63
C ASP A 720 -25.49 -0.03 6.63
N GLU A 721 -24.87 0.53 7.68
CA GLU A 721 -24.23 -0.22 8.77
C GLU A 721 -25.17 -1.23 9.47
N SER A 722 -26.48 -1.15 9.23
CA SER A 722 -27.53 -2.03 9.74
C SER A 722 -27.97 -3.14 8.78
N GLY A 723 -27.39 -3.20 7.58
CA GLY A 723 -27.75 -4.21 6.59
C GLY A 723 -28.99 -3.88 5.75
N ARG A 724 -29.55 -2.66 5.84
CA ARG A 724 -30.75 -2.28 5.08
C ARG A 724 -30.39 -1.51 3.81
N LYS A 725 -31.00 -1.94 2.71
CA LYS A 725 -31.00 -1.21 1.44
C LYS A 725 -32.14 -0.19 1.48
N ASP A 726 -31.80 1.09 1.50
CA ASP A 726 -32.77 2.12 1.15
C ASP A 726 -32.83 2.25 -0.37
N HIS A 727 -33.99 1.97 -0.93
CA HIS A 727 -34.22 1.96 -2.38
C HIS A 727 -34.98 3.20 -2.86
N ALA A 728 -35.26 4.14 -1.96
CA ALA A 728 -35.97 5.36 -2.33
C ALA A 728 -35.04 6.30 -3.10
N PRO A 729 -35.42 6.76 -4.31
CA PRO A 729 -34.67 7.80 -4.97
C PRO A 729 -34.72 9.10 -4.17
N MET A 730 -33.56 9.75 -4.01
CA MET A 730 -33.39 11.04 -3.32
C MET A 730 -33.06 12.15 -4.35
N PRO A 731 -34.01 12.56 -5.21
CA PRO A 731 -33.78 13.53 -6.27
C PRO A 731 -33.35 14.92 -5.75
N GLU A 732 -33.56 15.19 -4.47
CA GLU A 732 -33.14 16.41 -3.78
C GLU A 732 -31.66 16.44 -3.39
N TYR A 733 -30.97 15.28 -3.37
CA TYR A 733 -29.54 15.17 -3.10
C TYR A 733 -28.74 15.16 -4.39
N TRP A 734 -28.09 16.28 -4.69
CA TRP A 734 -27.22 16.41 -5.84
C TRP A 734 -26.22 17.54 -5.63
N GLN A 735 -25.14 17.50 -6.39
CA GLN A 735 -24.21 18.62 -6.55
C GLN A 735 -23.99 18.88 -8.04
N ARG A 736 -23.64 20.12 -8.41
CA ARG A 736 -23.31 20.49 -9.78
C ARG A 736 -22.17 21.51 -9.74
N ARG A 737 -21.08 21.22 -10.44
CA ARG A 737 -19.89 22.08 -10.51
C ARG A 737 -19.52 22.31 -11.98
N MET A 738 -19.47 23.58 -12.38
CA MET A 738 -18.92 24.02 -13.65
C MET A 738 -17.59 24.72 -13.41
N LEU A 739 -16.57 24.31 -14.16
CA LEU A 739 -15.30 25.00 -14.26
C LEU A 739 -15.17 25.59 -15.67
N ALA A 740 -14.79 26.87 -15.75
CA ALA A 740 -14.46 27.50 -17.03
C ALA A 740 -13.10 28.19 -16.94
N LEU A 741 -12.09 27.63 -17.61
CA LEU A 741 -10.79 28.25 -17.78
C LEU A 741 -10.86 29.26 -18.93
N VAL A 742 -10.51 30.52 -18.67
CA VAL A 742 -10.64 31.63 -19.62
C VAL A 742 -9.28 32.24 -19.92
N ASP A 743 -8.85 32.12 -21.18
CA ASP A 743 -7.65 32.76 -21.69
C ASP A 743 -7.90 34.25 -21.96
N VAL A 744 -7.16 35.12 -21.29
CA VAL A 744 -7.23 36.59 -21.46
C VAL A 744 -6.19 37.05 -22.46
N SER A 745 -4.98 36.49 -22.36
CA SER A 745 -3.85 36.73 -23.26
C SER A 745 -2.97 35.48 -23.31
N PRO A 746 -1.89 35.46 -24.11
CA PRO A 746 -0.97 34.33 -24.10
C PRO A 746 -0.42 33.99 -22.70
N ASP A 747 -0.31 34.97 -21.79
CA ASP A 747 0.31 34.80 -20.47
C ASP A 747 -0.68 34.95 -19.30
N GLU A 748 -1.90 35.44 -19.55
CA GLU A 748 -2.88 35.78 -18.52
C GLU A 748 -4.16 34.96 -18.71
N PHE A 749 -4.72 34.46 -17.61
CA PHE A 749 -5.93 33.65 -17.58
C PHE A 749 -6.56 33.68 -16.19
N TYR A 750 -7.82 33.26 -16.10
CA TYR A 750 -8.49 32.97 -14.83
C TYR A 750 -9.41 31.76 -14.99
N ALA A 751 -9.89 31.19 -13.90
CA ALA A 751 -10.91 30.16 -13.93
C ALA A 751 -12.17 30.59 -13.18
N LEU A 752 -13.35 30.27 -13.72
CA LEU A 752 -14.63 30.36 -13.01
C LEU A 752 -14.90 29.02 -12.33
N ASP A 753 -15.33 29.05 -11.08
CA ASP A 753 -15.81 27.91 -10.32
C ASP A 753 -17.25 28.18 -9.87
N PHE A 754 -18.20 27.52 -10.52
CA PHE A 754 -19.61 27.67 -10.21
C PHE A 754 -20.18 26.38 -9.67
N TYR A 755 -20.44 26.34 -8.37
CA TYR A 755 -20.71 25.09 -7.68
C TYR A 755 -21.91 25.23 -6.75
N ARG A 756 -22.88 24.35 -7.00
CA ARG A 756 -24.19 24.25 -6.36
C ARG A 756 -24.35 22.90 -5.68
N ILE A 757 -25.05 22.93 -4.55
CA ILE A 757 -25.29 21.76 -3.71
C ILE A 757 -26.73 21.80 -3.17
N SER A 758 -27.38 20.63 -3.12
CA SER A 758 -28.74 20.44 -2.65
C SER A 758 -28.83 19.17 -1.79
N GLY A 759 -29.69 19.19 -0.77
CA GLY A 759 -29.91 18.08 0.17
C GLY A 759 -29.35 18.37 1.57
N GLY A 760 -29.37 17.39 2.47
CA GLY A 760 -28.87 17.55 3.84
C GLY A 760 -29.67 18.55 4.69
N ALA A 761 -29.19 18.78 5.92
CA ALA A 761 -29.71 19.78 6.85
C ALA A 761 -28.87 21.07 6.88
N HIS A 762 -27.59 20.97 6.50
CA HIS A 762 -26.67 22.10 6.34
C HIS A 762 -25.54 21.71 5.39
N HIS A 763 -24.79 22.70 4.91
CA HIS A 763 -23.69 22.51 3.97
C HIS A 763 -22.41 23.15 4.49
N TRP A 764 -21.29 22.46 4.27
CA TRP A 764 -19.96 23.06 4.41
C TRP A 764 -19.19 23.03 3.10
N TRP A 765 -18.35 24.05 2.92
CA TRP A 765 -17.40 24.19 1.83
C TRP A 765 -15.99 24.30 2.38
N ALA A 766 -15.03 23.63 1.76
CA ALA A 766 -13.62 23.78 2.06
C ALA A 766 -12.88 24.35 0.86
N PHE A 767 -12.01 25.32 1.11
CA PHE A 767 -11.05 25.81 0.13
C PHE A 767 -9.72 26.13 0.81
N HIS A 768 -8.63 25.67 0.20
CA HIS A 768 -7.26 25.99 0.59
C HIS A 768 -6.39 26.10 -0.67
N ALA A 769 -5.25 26.77 -0.56
CA ALA A 769 -4.31 26.91 -1.68
C ALA A 769 -2.96 26.28 -1.30
N GLN A 770 -1.98 27.10 -0.93
CA GLN A 770 -0.67 26.65 -0.45
C GLN A 770 -0.23 27.50 0.73
N GLU A 771 0.92 27.13 1.32
CA GLU A 771 1.60 28.00 2.29
C GLU A 771 1.94 29.36 1.66
N GLY A 772 1.78 30.43 2.43
CA GLY A 772 1.94 31.78 1.93
C GLY A 772 1.36 32.83 2.86
N ASP A 773 1.64 34.09 2.57
CA ASP A 773 0.94 35.19 3.22
C ASP A 773 -0.49 35.25 2.68
N TYR A 774 -1.45 35.49 3.57
CA TYR A 774 -2.86 35.56 3.21
C TYR A 774 -3.43 36.94 3.53
N ALA A 775 -4.12 37.51 2.55
CA ALA A 775 -4.87 38.76 2.69
C ALA A 775 -6.31 38.57 2.25
N THR A 776 -7.20 39.41 2.77
CA THR A 776 -8.61 39.44 2.35
C THR A 776 -9.15 40.86 2.36
N GLU A 777 -10.08 41.15 1.46
CA GLU A 777 -10.81 42.42 1.36
C GLU A 777 -12.27 42.18 0.97
N GLY A 778 -13.16 43.08 1.36
CA GLY A 778 -14.59 43.03 1.02
C GLY A 778 -15.45 42.25 2.02
N ILE A 779 -14.85 41.66 3.05
CA ILE A 779 -15.54 40.94 4.12
C ILE A 779 -15.14 41.47 5.50
N ASP A 780 -16.13 41.59 6.39
CA ASP A 780 -15.92 42.01 7.77
C ASP A 780 -15.74 40.76 8.65
N LEU A 781 -14.51 40.48 9.07
CA LEU A 781 -14.13 39.31 9.86
C LEU A 781 -13.91 39.66 11.33
N VAL A 782 -14.45 38.83 12.22
CA VAL A 782 -14.30 38.93 13.67
C VAL A 782 -13.60 37.69 14.21
N ALA A 783 -12.50 37.88 14.93
CA ALA A 783 -11.80 36.78 15.58
C ALA A 783 -12.68 36.11 16.64
N GLN A 784 -12.72 34.78 16.64
CA GLN A 784 -13.29 33.97 17.70
C GLN A 784 -12.39 34.05 18.95
N ASP A 785 -12.99 34.09 20.13
CA ASP A 785 -12.26 34.06 21.40
C ASP A 785 -11.79 32.63 21.70
N GLY A 786 -10.62 32.26 21.18
CA GLY A 786 -9.98 30.97 21.41
C GLY A 786 -10.60 29.78 20.64
N GLY A 787 -10.18 28.58 21.04
CA GLY A 787 -10.68 27.31 20.54
C GLY A 787 -10.40 27.02 19.07
N THR A 788 -11.33 26.30 18.46
CA THR A 788 -11.24 25.76 17.09
C THR A 788 -12.53 26.04 16.32
N LEU A 789 -12.64 25.61 15.06
CA LEU A 789 -13.86 25.74 14.28
C LEU A 789 -15.04 24.98 14.92
N ALA A 790 -14.75 23.93 15.70
CA ALA A 790 -15.72 23.21 16.52
C ALA A 790 -16.35 24.06 17.64
N GLY A 791 -15.70 25.15 18.07
CA GLY A 791 -16.22 26.08 19.06
C GLY A 791 -15.12 26.83 19.83
N PRO A 792 -15.46 27.96 20.49
CA PRO A 792 -14.50 28.77 21.24
C PRO A 792 -13.88 28.03 22.44
N ASP A 793 -14.62 27.08 23.02
CA ASP A 793 -14.19 26.30 24.18
C ASP A 793 -13.63 24.92 23.79
N VAL A 794 -13.52 24.60 22.49
CA VAL A 794 -13.06 23.29 22.01
C VAL A 794 -11.57 23.33 21.70
N PRO A 795 -10.71 22.63 22.47
CA PRO A 795 -9.28 22.58 22.22
C PRO A 795 -8.91 21.91 20.88
N TYR A 796 -7.70 22.18 20.41
CA TYR A 796 -7.15 21.50 19.24
C TYR A 796 -7.09 19.98 19.45
N GLY A 797 -7.70 19.20 18.56
CA GLY A 797 -7.72 17.73 18.61
C GLY A 797 -8.55 17.14 19.75
N ASP A 798 -9.62 17.81 20.20
CA ASP A 798 -10.49 17.34 21.26
C ASP A 798 -11.17 16.00 20.92
N VAL A 799 -10.69 14.94 21.58
CA VAL A 799 -11.17 13.56 21.43
C VAL A 799 -12.61 13.37 21.90
N GLU A 800 -13.03 14.05 22.98
CA GLU A 800 -14.39 13.90 23.50
C GLU A 800 -15.38 14.60 22.59
N TRP A 801 -15.01 15.76 22.02
CA TRP A 801 -15.79 16.40 20.97
C TRP A 801 -15.94 15.47 19.75
N MET A 802 -14.85 14.88 19.27
CA MET A 802 -14.90 13.96 18.12
C MET A 802 -15.85 12.79 18.36
N LYS A 803 -15.75 12.11 19.52
CA LYS A 803 -16.66 11.01 19.89
C LYS A 803 -18.12 11.46 19.93
N ALA A 804 -18.39 12.63 20.51
CA ALA A 804 -19.75 13.17 20.63
C ALA A 804 -20.37 13.51 19.26
N HIS A 805 -19.54 13.74 18.23
CA HIS A 805 -19.97 14.14 16.88
C HIS A 805 -19.71 13.06 15.82
N GLY A 806 -19.73 11.78 16.23
CA GLY A 806 -19.70 10.63 15.33
C GLY A 806 -18.30 10.23 14.83
N GLY A 807 -17.24 10.78 15.44
CA GLY A 807 -15.87 10.34 15.19
C GLY A 807 -15.63 8.92 15.72
N SER A 808 -14.87 8.13 14.95
CA SER A 808 -14.41 6.79 15.38
C SER A 808 -12.91 6.68 15.26
N GLU A 809 -12.31 5.83 16.09
CA GLU A 809 -10.87 5.55 16.08
C GLU A 809 -10.61 4.13 15.60
N HIS A 810 -9.75 3.98 14.60
CA HIS A 810 -9.24 2.68 14.16
C HIS A 810 -7.91 2.39 14.83
N ALA A 811 -7.73 1.17 15.34
CA ALA A 811 -6.51 0.75 16.03
C ALA A 811 -5.22 1.00 15.22
N THR A 812 -5.30 0.91 13.88
CA THR A 812 -4.17 1.16 12.96
C THR A 812 -4.24 2.52 12.25
N TYR A 813 -5.45 3.04 12.00
CA TYR A 813 -5.68 4.16 11.08
C TYR A 813 -6.15 5.44 11.79
N GLY A 814 -6.06 5.49 13.12
CA GLY A 814 -6.38 6.68 13.91
C GLY A 814 -7.83 7.16 13.80
N TRP A 815 -8.03 8.45 14.07
CA TRP A 815 -9.34 9.11 14.05
C TRP A 815 -9.85 9.37 12.63
N ARG A 816 -11.17 9.24 12.47
CA ARG A 816 -11.91 9.44 11.21
C ARG A 816 -13.34 9.90 11.46
N GLY A 817 -13.98 10.41 10.41
CA GLY A 817 -15.37 10.84 10.39
C GLY A 817 -15.54 12.17 9.66
N VAL A 818 -16.74 12.45 9.16
CA VAL A 818 -17.00 13.68 8.37
C VAL A 818 -16.73 14.96 9.17
N ASN A 819 -16.87 14.89 10.50
CA ASN A 819 -16.61 15.98 11.44
C ASN A 819 -15.18 16.01 11.99
N PHE A 820 -14.28 15.12 11.54
CA PHE A 820 -12.92 15.01 12.09
C PHE A 820 -12.14 16.33 11.97
N THR A 821 -12.42 17.15 10.95
CA THR A 821 -11.67 18.39 10.67
C THR A 821 -11.88 19.53 11.68
N PHE A 822 -13.08 19.66 12.25
CA PHE A 822 -13.49 20.83 13.03
C PHE A 822 -12.61 21.15 14.25
N PRO A 823 -12.17 20.17 15.07
CA PRO A 823 -11.25 20.43 16.18
C PRO A 823 -9.79 20.65 15.74
N HIS A 824 -9.48 20.63 14.44
CA HIS A 824 -8.12 20.82 13.93
C HIS A 824 -7.92 22.12 13.14
N LEU A 825 -8.97 22.91 12.94
CA LEU A 825 -8.91 24.23 12.35
C LEU A 825 -9.01 25.29 13.46
N TYR A 826 -8.03 26.19 13.55
CA TYR A 826 -7.87 27.14 14.67
C TYR A 826 -7.61 28.56 14.16
N ASN A 827 -7.36 29.53 15.05
CA ASN A 827 -7.26 30.97 14.72
C ASN A 827 -8.47 31.46 13.90
N VAL A 828 -9.66 31.06 14.33
CA VAL A 828 -10.91 31.24 13.58
C VAL A 828 -11.31 32.71 13.51
N GLN A 829 -11.59 33.19 12.30
CA GLN A 829 -12.20 34.49 12.05
C GLN A 829 -13.50 34.31 11.30
N LYS A 830 -14.60 34.88 11.81
CA LYS A 830 -15.97 34.67 11.29
C LYS A 830 -16.51 35.92 10.63
N GLY A 831 -17.20 35.74 9.52
CA GLY A 831 -17.93 36.79 8.81
C GLY A 831 -19.10 36.21 8.01
N ARG A 832 -19.69 37.04 7.15
CA ARG A 832 -20.76 36.65 6.23
C ARG A 832 -20.50 37.20 4.85
N ALA A 833 -20.86 36.44 3.81
CA ALA A 833 -20.66 36.84 2.42
C ALA A 833 -21.72 37.85 1.93
N GLU A 834 -21.82 39.01 2.59
CA GLU A 834 -22.86 40.02 2.30
C GLU A 834 -22.70 40.67 0.92
N ARG A 835 -21.46 40.83 0.48
CA ARG A 835 -21.02 41.47 -0.77
C ARG A 835 -19.87 40.68 -1.38
N PRO A 836 -19.51 40.91 -2.66
CA PRO A 836 -18.32 40.32 -3.24
C PRO A 836 -17.07 40.62 -2.40
N TRP A 837 -16.25 39.61 -2.19
CA TRP A 837 -15.02 39.69 -1.41
C TRP A 837 -13.97 38.75 -2.00
N TRP A 838 -12.72 38.86 -1.56
CA TRP A 838 -11.68 37.94 -2.01
C TRP A 838 -10.73 37.54 -0.89
N GLY A 839 -10.15 36.34 -1.04
CA GLY A 839 -8.97 35.88 -0.31
C GLY A 839 -7.81 35.74 -1.30
N ASP A 840 -6.61 36.17 -0.91
CA ASP A 840 -5.41 36.19 -1.75
C ASP A 840 -4.24 35.52 -1.03
N TRP A 841 -3.70 34.47 -1.66
CA TRP A 841 -2.56 33.72 -1.15
C TRP A 841 -1.32 34.11 -1.96
N ALA A 842 -0.36 34.78 -1.32
CA ALA A 842 0.98 34.99 -1.84
C ALA A 842 1.81 33.71 -1.62
N ILE A 843 1.98 32.92 -2.67
CA ILE A 843 2.53 31.56 -2.59
C ILE A 843 4.00 31.61 -2.15
N LYS A 844 4.29 31.01 -0.98
CA LYS A 844 5.59 31.08 -0.29
C LYS A 844 6.79 30.70 -1.16
N THR A 845 6.63 29.73 -2.06
CA THR A 845 7.70 29.19 -2.91
C THR A 845 7.63 29.67 -4.36
N GLY A 846 6.66 30.52 -4.72
CA GLY A 846 6.53 31.11 -6.04
C GLY A 846 6.81 32.61 -5.99
N GLU A 847 7.96 33.04 -6.51
CA GLU A 847 8.36 34.46 -6.48
C GLU A 847 7.31 35.35 -7.18
N GLY A 848 6.61 36.17 -6.38
CA GLY A 848 5.54 37.03 -6.86
C GLY A 848 4.30 36.28 -7.34
N LEU A 849 4.21 34.95 -7.17
CA LEU A 849 3.04 34.17 -7.57
C LEU A 849 1.94 34.27 -6.51
N HIS A 850 0.74 34.60 -6.96
CA HIS A 850 -0.45 34.65 -6.13
C HIS A 850 -1.53 33.75 -6.72
N LEU A 851 -2.40 33.23 -5.84
CA LEU A 851 -3.72 32.76 -6.21
C LEU A 851 -4.75 33.58 -5.43
N ARG A 852 -5.56 34.35 -6.15
CA ARG A 852 -6.68 35.08 -5.55
C ARG A 852 -7.99 34.40 -5.89
N GLN A 853 -8.77 34.08 -4.87
CA GLN A 853 -10.15 33.62 -5.02
C GLN A 853 -11.09 34.78 -4.75
N HIS A 854 -11.81 35.23 -5.78
CA HIS A 854 -12.94 36.14 -5.63
C HIS A 854 -14.20 35.33 -5.39
N ILE A 855 -14.92 35.60 -4.30
CA ILE A 855 -16.26 35.08 -4.06
C ILE A 855 -17.24 36.16 -4.52
N LEU A 856 -17.81 35.97 -5.70
CA LEU A 856 -18.77 36.92 -6.28
C LEU A 856 -20.16 36.74 -5.67
N GLN A 857 -20.53 35.49 -5.40
CA GLN A 857 -21.77 35.12 -4.74
C GLN A 857 -21.53 33.88 -3.86
N ALA A 858 -22.08 33.91 -2.64
CA ALA A 858 -22.19 32.75 -1.76
C ALA A 858 -23.51 32.87 -0.99
N ARG A 859 -24.55 32.21 -1.50
CA ARG A 859 -25.94 32.39 -1.05
C ARG A 859 -26.62 31.06 -0.77
N ASP A 860 -27.57 31.05 0.15
CA ASP A 860 -28.49 29.94 0.35
C ASP A 860 -29.60 29.90 -0.73
N GLY A 861 -30.49 28.92 -0.65
CA GLY A 861 -31.63 28.77 -1.57
C GLY A 861 -32.64 29.93 -1.57
N LEU A 862 -32.57 30.83 -0.57
CA LEU A 862 -33.42 32.01 -0.42
C LEU A 862 -32.68 33.32 -0.77
N GLY A 863 -31.45 33.23 -1.29
CA GLY A 863 -30.62 34.39 -1.64
C GLY A 863 -29.99 35.08 -0.42
N GLN A 864 -29.98 34.47 0.76
CA GLN A 864 -29.33 35.05 1.95
C GLN A 864 -27.83 34.74 1.97
N PRO A 865 -26.98 35.66 2.48
CA PRO A 865 -25.55 35.42 2.59
C PRO A 865 -25.24 34.32 3.61
N ILE A 866 -24.35 33.40 3.24
CA ILE A 866 -23.89 32.31 4.11
C ILE A 866 -22.70 32.74 4.97
N GLU A 867 -22.39 31.93 5.98
CA GLU A 867 -21.27 32.17 6.91
C GLU A 867 -19.93 31.87 6.24
N VAL A 868 -18.90 32.63 6.60
CA VAL A 868 -17.52 32.45 6.15
C VAL A 868 -16.62 32.37 7.37
N ASN A 869 -15.77 31.33 7.43
CA ASN A 869 -14.75 31.17 8.45
C ASN A 869 -13.38 31.11 7.78
N VAL A 870 -12.47 32.00 8.17
CA VAL A 870 -11.05 31.92 7.79
C VAL A 870 -10.29 31.33 8.98
N THR A 871 -9.53 30.26 8.74
CA THR A 871 -8.86 29.47 9.78
C THR A 871 -7.44 29.11 9.38
N ASP A 872 -6.61 28.79 10.37
CA ASP A 872 -5.34 28.10 10.16
C ASP A 872 -5.54 26.60 10.33
N GLY A 873 -4.85 25.81 9.50
CA GLY A 873 -4.86 24.36 9.54
C GLY A 873 -3.45 23.79 9.42
N ARG A 874 -3.23 22.67 10.10
CA ARG A 874 -1.99 21.88 10.01
C ARG A 874 -2.32 20.40 10.14
N ALA A 875 -1.39 19.54 9.72
CA ALA A 875 -1.57 18.10 9.78
C ALA A 875 -1.96 17.62 11.20
N ALA A 876 -3.01 16.81 11.31
CA ALA A 876 -3.47 16.24 12.58
C ALA A 876 -2.58 15.09 13.10
N SER A 877 -1.56 14.70 12.34
CA SER A 877 -0.78 13.48 12.46
C SER A 877 0.54 13.60 13.24
N GLY A 878 0.85 14.77 13.80
CA GLY A 878 2.10 15.05 14.51
C GLY A 878 3.21 15.56 13.59
N GLY A 879 3.99 16.55 14.06
CA GLY A 879 4.84 17.39 13.19
C GLY A 879 3.99 18.39 12.36
N SER A 880 4.52 19.58 12.06
CA SER A 880 3.81 20.59 11.25
C SER A 880 4.60 20.96 9.98
N PRO A 881 4.56 20.08 8.97
CA PRO A 881 5.26 20.30 7.69
C PRO A 881 4.61 21.38 6.80
N TYR A 882 3.37 21.74 7.10
CA TYR A 882 2.73 22.96 6.59
C TYR A 882 1.89 23.58 7.70
N GLU A 883 1.63 24.87 7.54
CA GLU A 883 0.53 25.57 8.18
C GLU A 883 -0.08 26.50 7.11
N MET A 884 -1.34 26.27 6.73
CA MET A 884 -1.99 27.01 5.65
C MET A 884 -3.30 27.64 6.11
N LYS A 885 -3.83 28.55 5.28
CA LYS A 885 -5.14 29.16 5.48
C LYS A 885 -6.23 28.34 4.81
N TRP A 886 -7.28 28.03 5.56
CA TRP A 886 -8.51 27.41 5.10
C TRP A 886 -9.66 28.42 5.13
N ILE A 887 -10.43 28.46 4.04
CA ILE A 887 -11.73 29.10 3.98
C ILE A 887 -12.79 28.01 4.14
N MET A 888 -13.60 28.12 5.19
CA MET A 888 -14.70 27.23 5.50
C MET A 888 -16.02 28.00 5.43
N MET A 889 -16.78 27.82 4.35
CA MET A 889 -18.11 28.45 4.21
C MET A 889 -19.18 27.50 4.72
N HIS A 890 -20.18 28.06 5.39
CA HIS A 890 -21.23 27.28 6.05
C HIS A 890 -22.60 27.86 5.78
N ASN A 891 -23.47 27.04 5.19
CA ASN A 891 -24.90 27.30 5.17
C ASN A 891 -25.55 26.49 6.30
N PRO A 892 -25.93 27.11 7.43
CA PRO A 892 -26.51 26.41 8.58
C PRO A 892 -27.89 25.80 8.29
N GLY A 893 -28.48 26.11 7.12
CA GLY A 893 -29.85 25.73 6.80
C GLY A 893 -30.88 26.55 7.58
N GLY A 894 -32.14 26.16 7.44
CA GLY A 894 -33.26 26.79 8.15
C GLY A 894 -34.59 26.59 7.43
N GLY A 895 -35.54 25.93 8.09
CA GLY A 895 -36.89 25.66 7.57
C GLY A 895 -37.17 24.18 7.29
N ASP A 896 -38.40 23.86 6.87
CA ASP A 896 -38.84 22.51 6.47
C ASP A 896 -38.50 22.18 4.99
N GLU A 897 -37.76 23.06 4.30
CA GLU A 897 -37.41 22.94 2.88
C GLU A 897 -36.01 22.35 2.66
N VAL A 898 -35.78 21.82 1.45
CA VAL A 898 -34.48 21.25 1.05
C VAL A 898 -33.42 22.35 1.06
N VAL A 899 -32.33 22.15 1.81
CA VAL A 899 -31.22 23.09 1.86
C VAL A 899 -30.50 23.14 0.52
N ARG A 900 -30.22 24.36 0.06
CA ARG A 900 -29.52 24.66 -1.19
C ARG A 900 -28.48 25.72 -0.96
N THR A 901 -27.34 25.61 -1.64
CA THR A 901 -26.29 26.63 -1.62
C THR A 901 -25.70 26.80 -3.01
N GLN A 902 -25.40 28.04 -3.37
CA GLN A 902 -24.74 28.41 -4.61
C GLN A 902 -23.51 29.26 -4.28
N VAL A 903 -22.35 28.84 -4.79
CA VAL A 903 -21.10 29.59 -4.73
C VAL A 903 -20.63 29.86 -6.16
N LEU A 904 -20.40 31.13 -6.48
CA LEU A 904 -19.76 31.58 -7.71
C LEU A 904 -18.43 32.24 -7.35
N ALA A 905 -17.34 31.57 -7.73
CA ALA A 905 -15.98 32.02 -7.48
C ALA A 905 -15.20 32.26 -8.78
N VAL A 906 -14.21 33.16 -8.70
CA VAL A 906 -13.19 33.35 -9.73
C VAL A 906 -11.82 33.06 -9.12
N LEU A 907 -11.09 32.13 -9.72
CA LEU A 907 -9.72 31.79 -9.37
C LEU A 907 -8.79 32.54 -10.32
N GLU A 908 -8.06 33.49 -9.77
CA GLU A 908 -7.18 34.40 -10.48
C GLU A 908 -5.74 34.14 -10.05
N PRO A 909 -5.01 33.25 -10.74
CA PRO A 909 -3.58 33.10 -10.55
C PRO A 909 -2.83 34.21 -11.28
N TYR A 910 -1.87 34.86 -10.63
CA TYR A 910 -1.11 35.96 -11.24
C TYR A 910 0.31 36.09 -10.69
N ILE A 911 1.18 36.75 -11.46
CA ILE A 911 2.55 37.08 -11.04
C ILE A 911 2.65 38.59 -10.84
N ASN A 912 3.02 39.02 -9.63
CA ASN A 912 3.20 40.40 -9.16
C ASN A 912 1.98 41.32 -9.17
N SER A 913 1.05 41.19 -10.13
CA SER A 913 -0.11 42.07 -10.27
C SER A 913 -1.35 41.32 -10.75
N PRO A 914 -2.53 41.57 -10.15
CA PRO A 914 -3.78 40.95 -10.58
C PRO A 914 -4.20 41.45 -11.98
N ILE A 915 -4.90 40.59 -12.71
CA ILE A 915 -5.41 40.80 -14.07
C ILE A 915 -6.86 41.32 -14.06
N ILE A 916 -7.66 40.95 -13.06
CA ILE A 916 -9.07 41.32 -12.89
C ILE A 916 -9.14 42.69 -12.21
N ARG A 917 -9.66 43.68 -12.96
CA ARG A 917 -9.85 45.05 -12.43
C ARG A 917 -11.13 45.20 -11.62
N SER A 918 -12.19 44.51 -12.04
CA SER A 918 -13.50 44.51 -11.39
C SER A 918 -14.31 43.33 -11.89
N ALA A 919 -15.08 42.71 -11.01
CA ALA A 919 -16.13 41.77 -11.35
C ALA A 919 -17.48 42.38 -10.97
N THR A 920 -18.47 42.28 -11.85
CA THR A 920 -19.82 42.78 -11.57
C THR A 920 -20.80 41.77 -12.12
N PRO A 921 -21.80 41.34 -11.33
CA PRO A 921 -22.84 40.45 -11.82
C PRO A 921 -23.62 41.11 -12.96
N ILE A 922 -23.99 40.32 -13.96
CA ILE A 922 -24.88 40.74 -15.05
C ILE A 922 -26.22 40.04 -14.86
N GLY A 923 -27.32 40.75 -15.13
CA GLY A 923 -28.66 40.16 -15.00
C GLY A 923 -28.85 39.01 -15.99
N LEU A 924 -29.16 37.82 -15.49
CA LEU A 924 -29.54 36.66 -16.31
C LEU A 924 -31.06 36.60 -16.47
N THR A 925 -31.53 36.15 -17.64
CA THR A 925 -32.97 35.93 -17.91
C THR A 925 -33.19 34.48 -18.34
N GLY A 926 -34.03 33.73 -17.61
CA GLY A 926 -34.39 32.34 -17.94
C GLY A 926 -35.12 31.66 -16.79
N ALA A 927 -35.82 30.55 -17.09
CA ALA A 927 -36.56 29.72 -16.11
C ALA A 927 -35.94 28.33 -15.91
N ASP A 928 -34.78 28.05 -16.52
CA ASP A 928 -34.14 26.72 -16.53
C ASP A 928 -33.57 26.30 -15.14
N GLU A 929 -33.70 27.14 -14.12
CA GLU A 929 -32.97 27.05 -12.83
C GLU A 929 -33.87 27.32 -11.59
N ASP A 930 -35.13 26.90 -11.63
CA ASP A 930 -36.10 27.14 -10.55
C ASP A 930 -35.60 26.72 -9.15
N GLY A 931 -35.56 27.69 -8.22
CA GLY A 931 -35.23 27.48 -6.81
C GLY A 931 -33.74 27.58 -6.46
N PHE A 932 -32.92 28.13 -7.35
CA PHE A 932 -31.74 28.92 -7.00
C PHE A 932 -32.01 30.37 -7.36
N GLU A 933 -31.36 31.31 -6.66
CA GLU A 933 -31.31 32.68 -7.15
C GLU A 933 -30.67 32.67 -8.54
N ALA A 934 -31.42 33.05 -9.58
CA ALA A 934 -30.88 33.29 -10.91
C ALA A 934 -29.73 34.24 -10.71
N GLY A 935 -28.47 33.82 -10.95
CA GLY A 935 -27.27 34.54 -10.50
C GLY A 935 -27.45 36.04 -10.67
N ALA A 936 -27.84 36.71 -9.58
CA ALA A 936 -28.49 38.02 -9.69
C ALA A 936 -27.48 39.13 -9.43
N ALA A 937 -27.73 40.21 -10.15
CA ALA A 937 -27.13 41.53 -10.06
C ALA A 937 -26.94 42.05 -8.63
#